data_AF-A0A068MVH0-F1
#
_entry.id   AF-A0A068MVH0-F1
#
_cell.length_a   1.000
_cell.length_b   1.000
_cell.length_c   1.000
_cell.angle_alpha   90.00
_cell.angle_beta   90.00
_cell.angle_gamma   90.00
#
_symmetry.space_group_name_H-M   'P 1'
#
loop_
_entity.id
_entity.type
_entity.pdbx_description
1 polymer ?
#
loop_
_entity_poly.entity_id
_entity_poly.type
_entity_poly.pdbx_seq_one_letter_code
_entity_poly.pdbx_strand_id
1 'polypeptide(L)'
;MTGFSIPTELEKSHFYFFPVMKKFVVIDHSLCNLQGHHYECSIAVAEAAERKGYEPIIIANKVLNDSLAIENIKIIKAFEVDWFNQPVNIEEEKSLIPVSPKPKQPWQQRLRYQLYLWQQDYRELRILLEKVEGSTRRLKEWFKADLRSLRSIPLANTTWGLLKIVWGITRLITKIPLKITNQIITETVNTIFNKVGKPREKITVEPRSFVQTLGEVLSTLKLTSGDQVLIHTFGIEQLEELFYFLAHQNPTDLPTYHLLFRRDTEDPLVVNAKGMGLQKCLEGFCQTQLWPDKIRFYTDTADLVKKYNQLSLANFVQVPIPFRQEKLCLEDFSQNNTNYIHIVYLGDARSEKGYQHLPALIEDLWPDYLKPGLAKFTIQSNYNVTGGEATVLEAKLKLSQYPRSAVELIDHALKPDDYYRLLTSADIVVLPYNPTNYQRTSGVLTEALAAGKPVVVPQGSWLAEQVDLTRAGIYSSPSNLPISVRYVLENLANLTKKAEEFSHHWRSCQSPDYFLECLLRQPVIVPGKTVQIKSENLTIASILIVISLDKLLDRRNVNIIRHFCRCGYEVYGIFYRQPEHSSSPEDVYLFDNLQQLGLKQHWILQDYYTADNFYINFAKNSTHLSPEQCEQYLRDYYHHQSTLITNWVQSAGLIIPPELQNNIQGNIDLIYVDSFFCQHHLKKLGLDLAKTILAVDKFYAYDDALRQKREVIYQDLQWEINQLKLFSVLLTTLESLAFKLQELQPQAEVYSLRTTDQGIDYDQLNQAITYLLGEKVLIAPKSKNVVKKVVMLYPWGDIEERCSGASQRSGRVADFLASEGLDVTVLSVGDRQSNWHGQVHYRYFKSGFPQGELVQKVYQEAFLSWQKMLNISLSDNSNSSTLSRQQLTENWLPWIYYSSRFDARFQEILERVIDGADAVLLEYPFWAAIAGPICRNRGVKLILTAHDVLAKQLPTDSWLAQIALAEELQALQEADEVVTLSPEDQAFFRSYNIGSHYVPIGLDVASYPTSADPEPTQAILESLDTAINWRQPFCLFVGSQHLPNVKAVEQIQTLAQAGGGHWQAIAVGGCCPSKQERNFFALGKVSDSVLQALYRRAALVLIPLETGTGMSVKTLEAMAYGKVILGTAIAFRGYPVESEVHCLINNNLATYIGVIEDIIQHPHRYEQLGNSARNFAQNYDHRQLYQTYLDLLS
;
A
#
# COMPACT_ATOMS: atom_id res chain seq x y z
N MET A 1 -32.86 66.84 85.27
CA MET A 1 -31.40 66.69 85.52
C MET A 1 -30.74 66.60 84.15
N THR A 2 -30.15 67.69 83.63
CA THR A 2 -28.71 68.05 83.71
C THR A 2 -27.82 67.10 82.88
N GLY A 3 -27.01 67.57 81.91
CA GLY A 3 -26.78 68.95 81.44
C GLY A 3 -25.78 69.04 80.26
N PHE A 4 -25.57 70.27 79.76
CA PHE A 4 -24.74 70.67 78.60
C PHE A 4 -23.31 70.09 78.50
N SER A 5 -22.79 69.89 77.28
CA SER A 5 -21.79 70.80 76.64
C SER A 5 -21.29 70.30 75.27
N ILE A 6 -20.71 71.19 74.44
CA ILE A 6 -20.11 70.91 73.11
C ILE A 6 -18.64 71.34 73.12
N PRO A 7 -17.72 70.45 72.72
CA PRO A 7 -16.56 70.81 71.89
C PRO A 7 -16.20 69.71 70.85
N THR A 8 -15.48 69.92 69.73
CA THR A 8 -15.14 71.09 68.87
C THR A 8 -14.55 70.51 67.56
N GLU A 9 -14.62 71.23 66.43
CA GLU A 9 -13.83 70.89 65.23
C GLU A 9 -12.32 71.14 65.44
N LEU A 10 -11.47 70.35 64.77
CA LEU A 10 -10.13 70.81 64.35
C LEU A 10 -9.57 69.91 63.23
N GLU A 11 -9.18 70.53 62.12
CA GLU A 11 -8.70 69.84 60.93
C GLU A 11 -7.34 69.15 61.14
N LYS A 12 -7.19 67.94 60.60
CA LYS A 12 -5.89 67.40 60.16
C LYS A 12 -6.05 66.69 58.83
N SER A 13 -5.80 67.44 57.76
CA SER A 13 -5.71 66.99 56.37
C SER A 13 -4.60 65.96 56.16
N HIS A 14 -4.89 64.71 56.50
CA HIS A 14 -4.03 63.58 56.14
C HIS A 14 -4.16 63.33 54.64
N PHE A 15 -3.12 63.70 53.90
CA PHE A 15 -2.89 63.18 52.56
C PHE A 15 -2.80 61.66 52.65
N TYR A 16 -3.86 60.97 52.24
CA TYR A 16 -3.80 59.54 51.96
C TYR A 16 -2.90 59.34 50.74
N PHE A 17 -1.62 59.06 51.00
CA PHE A 17 -0.77 58.37 50.04
C PHE A 17 -1.38 56.99 49.80
N PHE A 18 -2.19 56.87 48.76
CA PHE A 18 -2.53 55.58 48.19
C PHE A 18 -1.21 54.89 47.81
N PRO A 19 -0.95 53.65 48.29
CA PRO A 19 0.21 52.92 47.81
C PRO A 19 0.04 52.68 46.31
N VAL A 20 1.05 53.07 45.53
CA VAL A 20 1.06 52.81 44.08
C VAL A 20 1.00 51.30 43.88
N MET A 21 -0.08 50.79 43.27
CA MET A 21 -0.18 49.37 42.97
C MET A 21 0.98 48.96 42.05
N LYS A 22 1.56 47.81 42.37
CA LYS A 22 2.57 47.16 41.52
C LYS A 22 1.88 46.62 40.28
N LYS A 23 2.52 46.69 39.13
CA LYS A 23 2.00 46.19 37.85
C LYS A 23 2.45 44.76 37.61
N PHE A 24 1.56 43.96 37.04
CA PHE A 24 1.89 42.67 36.46
C PHE A 24 1.60 42.73 34.95
N VAL A 25 2.66 42.82 34.14
CA VAL A 25 2.55 43.01 32.70
C VAL A 25 2.72 41.66 32.00
N VAL A 26 1.71 41.19 31.28
CA VAL A 26 1.80 40.02 30.39
C VAL A 26 2.05 40.50 28.97
N ILE A 27 3.10 40.00 28.33
CA ILE A 27 3.44 40.32 26.93
C ILE A 27 3.11 39.09 26.07
N ASP A 28 2.12 39.27 25.20
CA ASP A 28 1.63 38.25 24.26
C ASP A 28 1.40 38.88 22.88
N HIS A 29 2.48 39.12 22.16
CA HIS A 29 2.45 39.81 20.86
C HIS A 29 1.85 38.96 19.73
N SER A 30 1.61 37.67 19.97
CA SER A 30 0.89 36.77 19.06
C SER A 30 -0.61 36.71 19.34
N LEU A 31 -1.10 37.36 20.39
CA LEU A 31 -2.51 37.38 20.77
C LEU A 31 -3.36 38.19 19.79
N CYS A 32 -3.93 37.52 18.79
CA CYS A 32 -4.82 38.12 17.78
C CYS A 32 -6.23 37.50 17.75
N ASN A 33 -6.41 36.26 18.22
CA ASN A 33 -7.68 35.52 18.19
C ASN A 33 -7.74 34.45 19.31
N LEU A 34 -8.73 33.55 19.25
CA LEU A 34 -8.93 32.45 20.21
C LEU A 34 -8.10 31.18 19.91
N GLN A 35 -7.18 31.19 18.94
CA GLN A 35 -6.44 30.00 18.51
C GLN A 35 -5.13 29.83 19.29
N GLY A 36 -4.86 28.59 19.71
CA GLY A 36 -3.74 28.25 20.59
C GLY A 36 -3.96 28.66 22.05
N HIS A 37 -3.16 28.12 22.97
CA HIS A 37 -3.31 28.33 24.42
C HIS A 37 -2.87 29.75 24.89
N HIS A 38 -2.75 30.71 23.98
CA HIS A 38 -2.24 32.06 24.22
C HIS A 38 -3.25 32.92 25.00
N TYR A 39 -4.49 32.99 24.52
CA TYR A 39 -5.57 33.74 25.15
C TYR A 39 -5.86 33.27 26.58
N GLU A 40 -6.15 31.97 26.78
CA GLU A 40 -6.45 31.43 28.12
C GLU A 40 -5.28 31.62 29.10
N CYS A 41 -4.04 31.41 28.66
CA CYS A 41 -2.85 31.62 29.51
C CYS A 41 -2.67 33.10 29.88
N SER A 42 -2.81 34.01 28.92
CA SER A 42 -2.66 35.46 29.15
C SER A 42 -3.74 36.02 30.06
N ILE A 43 -5.00 35.60 29.88
CA ILE A 43 -6.12 35.99 30.73
C ILE A 43 -5.99 35.39 32.14
N ALA A 44 -5.81 34.08 32.28
CA ALA A 44 -5.83 33.40 33.57
C ALA A 44 -4.73 33.91 34.53
N VAL A 45 -3.55 34.27 34.00
CA VAL A 45 -2.46 34.86 34.79
C VAL A 45 -2.76 36.31 35.18
N ALA A 46 -3.39 37.09 34.30
CA ALA A 46 -3.81 38.46 34.62
C ALA A 46 -4.89 38.48 35.72
N GLU A 47 -5.89 37.60 35.64
CA GLU A 47 -6.91 37.40 36.68
C GLU A 47 -6.29 36.95 38.02
N ALA A 48 -5.28 36.06 37.99
CA ALA A 48 -4.54 35.67 39.19
C ALA A 48 -3.70 36.81 39.79
N ALA A 49 -3.09 37.66 38.95
CA ALA A 49 -2.33 38.81 39.39
C ALA A 49 -3.21 39.88 40.08
N GLU A 50 -4.41 40.11 39.54
CA GLU A 50 -5.45 40.93 40.19
C GLU A 50 -5.82 40.37 41.57
N ARG A 51 -6.08 39.05 41.68
CA ARG A 51 -6.35 38.37 42.97
C ARG A 51 -5.21 38.47 43.99
N LYS A 52 -3.97 38.68 43.55
CA LYS A 52 -2.80 38.93 44.43
C LYS A 52 -2.49 40.42 44.64
N GLY A 53 -3.30 41.35 44.12
CA GLY A 53 -3.19 42.78 44.39
C GLY A 53 -2.24 43.58 43.46
N TYR A 54 -2.04 43.11 42.22
CA TYR A 54 -1.33 43.85 41.17
C TYR A 54 -2.32 44.56 40.22
N GLU A 55 -1.88 45.61 39.52
CA GLU A 55 -2.54 46.14 38.30
C GLU A 55 -2.21 45.20 37.11
N PRO A 56 -3.17 44.42 36.58
CA PRO A 56 -2.92 43.53 35.45
C PRO A 56 -2.93 44.30 34.12
N ILE A 57 -1.89 44.13 33.31
CA ILE A 57 -1.77 44.77 31.99
C ILE A 57 -1.37 43.72 30.96
N ILE A 58 -2.14 43.55 29.89
CA ILE A 58 -1.79 42.65 28.78
C ILE A 58 -1.38 43.50 27.57
N ILE A 59 -0.19 43.29 27.03
CA ILE A 59 0.26 43.92 25.78
C ILE A 59 0.09 42.91 24.65
N ALA A 60 -0.85 43.18 23.75
CA ALA A 60 -1.34 42.28 22.72
C ALA A 60 -1.05 42.78 21.29
N ASN A 61 -1.37 41.96 20.30
CA ASN A 61 -1.29 42.35 18.88
C ASN A 61 -2.36 43.43 18.55
N LYS A 62 -2.07 44.34 17.60
CA LYS A 62 -3.03 45.34 17.10
C LYS A 62 -4.29 44.71 16.50
N VAL A 63 -4.16 43.50 15.97
CA VAL A 63 -5.20 42.75 15.25
C VAL A 63 -6.23 42.09 16.18
N LEU A 64 -6.00 42.06 17.51
CA LEU A 64 -6.92 41.46 18.46
C LEU A 64 -8.34 42.08 18.37
N ASN A 65 -9.36 41.24 18.24
CA ASN A 65 -10.77 41.68 18.16
C ASN A 65 -11.24 42.38 19.45
N ASP A 66 -11.99 43.48 19.36
CA ASP A 66 -12.54 44.19 20.53
C ASP A 66 -13.54 43.35 21.34
N SER A 67 -14.21 42.38 20.71
CA SER A 67 -15.13 41.44 21.39
C SER A 67 -14.43 40.39 22.28
N LEU A 68 -13.09 40.43 22.36
CA LEU A 68 -12.26 39.61 23.25
C LEU A 68 -11.67 40.41 24.44
N ALA A 69 -12.15 41.63 24.68
CA ALA A 69 -11.79 42.42 25.85
C ALA A 69 -12.59 41.98 27.10
N ILE A 70 -11.97 42.11 28.28
CA ILE A 70 -12.55 41.75 29.59
C ILE A 70 -12.58 43.00 30.47
N GLU A 71 -13.70 43.24 31.16
CA GLU A 71 -14.03 44.55 31.76
C GLU A 71 -13.06 45.05 32.84
N ASN A 72 -12.27 44.17 33.46
CA ASN A 72 -11.31 44.52 34.52
C ASN A 72 -9.83 44.48 34.10
N ILE A 73 -9.48 43.99 32.90
CA ILE A 73 -8.09 43.77 32.48
C ILE A 73 -7.68 44.77 31.40
N LYS A 74 -6.57 45.48 31.65
CA LYS A 74 -6.07 46.54 30.77
C LYS A 74 -5.32 45.98 29.57
N ILE A 75 -6.00 45.79 28.45
CA ILE A 75 -5.39 45.31 27.19
C ILE A 75 -4.86 46.49 26.38
N ILE A 76 -3.58 46.45 26.01
CA ILE A 76 -2.89 47.43 25.16
C ILE A 76 -2.54 46.76 23.82
N LYS A 77 -3.30 47.09 22.79
CA LYS A 77 -3.14 46.57 21.43
C LYS A 77 -2.02 47.32 20.71
N ALA A 78 -0.82 46.72 20.64
CA ALA A 78 0.40 47.44 20.25
C ALA A 78 1.22 46.78 19.13
N PHE A 79 1.37 45.46 19.11
CA PHE A 79 2.29 44.80 18.18
C PHE A 79 1.72 44.66 16.76
N GLU A 80 2.53 44.94 15.74
CA GLU A 80 2.19 44.76 14.32
C GLU A 80 2.66 43.41 13.78
N VAL A 81 3.58 42.75 14.50
CA VAL A 81 4.21 41.47 14.13
C VAL A 81 3.90 40.35 15.12
N ASP A 82 3.95 39.11 14.64
CA ASP A 82 3.89 37.90 15.45
C ASP A 82 5.27 37.48 16.00
N TRP A 83 5.31 36.35 16.72
CA TRP A 83 6.55 35.72 17.23
C TRP A 83 7.53 35.17 16.19
N PHE A 84 7.23 35.29 14.88
CA PHE A 84 8.19 35.09 13.79
C PHE A 84 8.62 36.42 13.13
N ASN A 85 8.33 37.56 13.77
CA ASN A 85 8.51 38.91 13.23
C ASN A 85 7.78 39.15 11.89
N GLN A 86 6.66 38.43 11.65
CA GLN A 86 5.86 38.57 10.43
C GLN A 86 4.64 39.49 10.66
N PRO A 87 4.31 40.41 9.73
CA PRO A 87 3.19 41.32 9.88
C PRO A 87 1.84 40.61 9.79
N VAL A 88 0.98 40.83 10.79
CA VAL A 88 -0.34 40.18 10.87
C VAL A 88 -1.36 40.98 10.05
N ASN A 89 -1.69 40.51 8.84
CA ASN A 89 -2.69 41.14 7.97
C ASN A 89 -4.08 40.52 8.17
N ILE A 90 -5.11 41.36 8.39
CA ILE A 90 -6.52 40.99 8.21
C ILE A 90 -7.19 42.02 7.30
N GLU A 91 -7.49 41.61 6.05
CA GLU A 91 -8.55 42.20 5.22
C GLU A 91 -9.30 41.08 4.47
N GLU A 92 -10.63 41.14 4.58
CA GLU A 92 -11.68 40.44 3.81
C GLU A 92 -11.63 38.90 3.65
N GLU A 93 -12.27 38.20 4.60
CA GLU A 93 -13.03 36.97 4.29
C GLU A 93 -14.22 37.29 3.34
N LYS A 94 -13.95 37.43 2.04
CA LYS A 94 -14.98 37.44 1.00
C LYS A 94 -14.58 36.59 -0.20
N SER A 95 -15.23 35.42 -0.32
CA SER A 95 -15.39 34.66 -1.56
C SER A 95 -14.11 34.46 -2.40
N LEU A 96 -13.00 34.06 -1.78
CA LEU A 96 -11.83 33.58 -2.52
C LEU A 96 -11.99 32.09 -2.86
N ILE A 97 -12.70 31.84 -3.97
CA ILE A 97 -12.56 30.60 -4.75
C ILE A 97 -11.06 30.33 -4.95
N PRO A 98 -10.54 29.10 -4.78
CA PRO A 98 -9.12 28.81 -4.91
C PRO A 98 -8.64 28.98 -6.36
N VAL A 99 -8.30 30.21 -6.71
CA VAL A 99 -7.54 30.53 -7.93
C VAL A 99 -6.13 29.99 -7.72
N SER A 100 -5.91 28.76 -8.18
CA SER A 100 -4.57 28.15 -8.24
C SER A 100 -3.57 29.16 -8.82
N PRO A 101 -2.32 29.20 -8.35
CA PRO A 101 -1.32 30.11 -8.89
C PRO A 101 -1.16 29.80 -10.39
N LYS A 102 -1.76 30.64 -11.24
CA LYS A 102 -1.58 30.51 -12.68
C LYS A 102 -0.08 30.67 -12.92
N PRO A 103 0.63 29.64 -13.44
CA PRO A 103 1.91 29.94 -14.07
C PRO A 103 1.64 31.05 -15.09
N LYS A 104 2.59 31.97 -15.28
CA LYS A 104 2.49 32.96 -16.36
C LYS A 104 2.63 32.24 -17.70
N GLN A 105 1.55 31.57 -18.09
CA GLN A 105 1.40 30.87 -19.36
C GLN A 105 1.81 31.85 -20.46
N PRO A 106 2.74 31.48 -21.35
CA PRO A 106 3.08 32.31 -22.49
C PRO A 106 1.79 32.72 -23.20
N TRP A 107 1.72 33.97 -23.67
CA TRP A 107 0.55 34.53 -24.37
C TRP A 107 0.00 33.58 -25.46
N GLN A 108 0.89 32.80 -26.08
CA GLN A 108 0.64 31.71 -27.02
C GLN A 108 -0.37 30.65 -26.52
N GLN A 109 -0.35 30.26 -25.24
CA GLN A 109 -1.30 29.28 -24.68
C GLN A 109 -2.68 29.90 -24.46
N ARG A 110 -2.74 31.14 -23.98
CA ARG A 110 -3.99 31.90 -23.83
C ARG A 110 -4.63 32.20 -25.19
N LEU A 111 -3.80 32.45 -26.21
CA LEU A 111 -4.21 32.56 -27.60
C LEU A 111 -4.69 31.22 -28.17
N ARG A 112 -4.02 30.10 -27.87
CA ARG A 112 -4.47 28.74 -28.28
C ARG A 112 -5.84 28.37 -27.72
N TYR A 113 -6.14 28.70 -26.46
CA TYR A 113 -7.47 28.46 -25.89
C TYR A 113 -8.56 29.31 -26.57
N GLN A 114 -8.29 30.60 -26.80
CA GLN A 114 -9.21 31.46 -27.58
C GLN A 114 -9.37 30.99 -29.03
N LEU A 115 -8.30 30.51 -29.68
CA LEU A 115 -8.35 29.93 -31.02
C LEU A 115 -9.12 28.60 -31.06
N TYR A 116 -9.04 27.76 -30.02
CA TYR A 116 -9.85 26.55 -29.91
C TYR A 116 -11.35 26.88 -29.79
N LEU A 117 -11.70 27.90 -29.01
CA LEU A 117 -13.08 28.40 -28.92
C LEU A 117 -13.55 28.98 -30.28
N TRP A 118 -12.76 29.86 -30.91
CA TRP A 118 -13.10 30.44 -32.22
C TRP A 118 -13.13 29.40 -33.37
N GLN A 119 -12.46 28.26 -33.23
CA GLN A 119 -12.53 27.14 -34.19
C GLN A 119 -13.85 26.36 -34.12
N GLN A 120 -14.62 26.48 -33.04
CA GLN A 120 -15.98 25.92 -32.95
C GLN A 120 -16.98 26.77 -33.76
N ASP A 121 -16.81 28.09 -33.76
CA ASP A 121 -17.78 29.03 -34.35
C ASP A 121 -17.57 29.30 -35.86
N TYR A 122 -16.34 29.20 -36.38
CA TYR A 122 -16.00 29.65 -37.75
C TYR A 122 -15.40 28.56 -38.65
N ARG A 123 -16.27 27.90 -39.41
CA ARG A 123 -15.99 26.70 -40.24
C ARG A 123 -14.93 26.88 -41.34
N GLU A 124 -14.69 28.09 -41.83
CA GLU A 124 -13.85 28.33 -43.02
C GLU A 124 -12.33 28.32 -42.73
N LEU A 125 -11.91 28.69 -41.52
CA LEU A 125 -10.48 28.77 -41.14
C LEU A 125 -9.75 27.42 -41.21
N ARG A 126 -10.48 26.31 -41.05
CA ARG A 126 -9.95 24.95 -41.07
C ARG A 126 -9.29 24.59 -42.41
N ILE A 127 -9.91 24.97 -43.53
CA ILE A 127 -9.49 24.61 -44.90
C ILE A 127 -8.15 25.28 -45.26
N LEU A 128 -7.81 26.39 -44.61
CA LEU A 128 -6.55 27.10 -44.82
C LEU A 128 -5.36 26.37 -44.17
N LEU A 129 -5.56 25.81 -42.97
CA LEU A 129 -4.50 25.16 -42.19
C LEU A 129 -4.12 23.78 -42.75
N GLU A 130 -5.12 22.98 -43.15
CA GLU A 130 -4.91 21.64 -43.73
C GLU A 130 -4.00 21.68 -44.99
N LYS A 131 -4.02 22.78 -45.76
CA LYS A 131 -3.13 22.98 -46.93
C LYS A 131 -1.66 23.26 -46.58
N VAL A 132 -1.39 23.86 -45.43
CA VAL A 132 -0.01 24.16 -44.98
C VAL A 132 0.68 22.87 -44.52
N GLU A 133 -0.02 22.03 -43.76
CA GLU A 133 0.53 20.79 -43.21
C GLU A 133 0.79 19.72 -44.29
N GLY A 134 -0.08 19.63 -45.31
CA GLY A 134 0.13 18.76 -46.49
C GLY A 134 1.36 19.11 -47.35
N SER A 135 2.04 20.22 -47.07
CA SER A 135 3.21 20.69 -47.81
C SER A 135 4.54 20.34 -47.12
N THR A 136 4.59 20.33 -45.79
CA THR A 136 5.84 20.07 -45.03
C THR A 136 6.20 18.58 -44.98
N ARG A 137 5.20 17.69 -44.98
CA ARG A 137 5.38 16.24 -44.81
C ARG A 137 6.25 15.59 -45.89
N ARG A 138 6.13 16.04 -47.15
CA ARG A 138 6.85 15.47 -48.32
C ARG A 138 8.36 15.71 -48.30
N LEU A 139 8.84 16.78 -47.66
CA LEU A 139 10.28 17.10 -47.64
C LEU A 139 11.11 16.15 -46.76
N LYS A 140 10.45 15.45 -45.81
CA LYS A 140 11.09 14.62 -44.78
C LYS A 140 11.35 13.17 -45.23
N GLU A 141 10.76 12.75 -46.35
CA GLU A 141 10.83 11.37 -46.84
C GLU A 141 11.94 11.18 -47.88
N TRP A 142 12.18 12.16 -48.76
CA TRP A 142 13.34 12.16 -49.67
C TRP A 142 14.66 12.05 -48.88
N PHE A 143 14.81 12.80 -47.78
CA PHE A 143 16.00 12.76 -46.92
C PHE A 143 16.23 11.40 -46.20
N LYS A 144 15.24 10.49 -46.22
CA LYS A 144 15.35 9.13 -45.66
C LYS A 144 15.73 8.06 -46.68
N ALA A 145 15.72 8.38 -47.98
CA ALA A 145 16.05 7.42 -49.04
C ALA A 145 17.58 7.22 -49.16
N ASP A 146 18.32 8.31 -49.36
CA ASP A 146 19.77 8.28 -49.66
C ASP A 146 20.62 7.67 -48.53
N LEU A 147 20.16 7.83 -47.28
CA LEU A 147 20.82 7.31 -46.08
C LEU A 147 20.87 5.77 -45.98
N ARG A 148 20.26 5.03 -46.91
CA ARG A 148 20.27 3.55 -46.94
C ARG A 148 21.43 2.95 -47.75
N SER A 149 22.13 3.74 -48.57
CA SER A 149 23.09 3.22 -49.57
C SER A 149 24.54 3.09 -49.05
N LEU A 150 24.80 3.26 -47.75
CA LEU A 150 26.14 3.18 -47.16
C LEU A 150 26.18 2.17 -45.99
N ARG A 151 26.38 0.90 -46.32
CA ARG A 151 26.75 -0.17 -45.38
C ARG A 151 27.94 -0.98 -45.91
N SER A 152 29.13 -0.63 -45.43
CA SER A 152 30.32 -1.49 -45.49
C SER A 152 31.22 -1.21 -44.27
N ILE A 153 31.96 -2.25 -43.87
CA ILE A 153 32.73 -2.46 -42.63
C ILE A 153 34.23 -2.53 -43.05
N PRO A 154 35.31 -2.29 -42.23
CA PRO A 154 35.41 -2.25 -40.76
C PRO A 154 36.28 -1.13 -40.08
N LEU A 155 36.21 -1.13 -38.73
CA LEU A 155 37.28 -0.96 -37.71
C LEU A 155 37.99 0.40 -37.37
N ALA A 156 38.13 0.54 -36.04
CA ALA A 156 39.23 1.15 -35.24
C ALA A 156 39.27 2.67 -34.93
N ASN A 157 39.62 2.94 -33.66
CA ASN A 157 40.14 4.19 -33.06
C ASN A 157 39.20 5.40 -32.91
N THR A 158 38.23 5.25 -32.01
CA THR A 158 37.36 6.32 -31.48
C THR A 158 38.06 7.27 -30.50
N THR A 159 38.80 8.26 -31.03
CA THR A 159 39.20 9.47 -30.27
C THR A 159 39.07 10.78 -31.06
N TRP A 160 39.17 10.73 -32.40
CA TRP A 160 39.30 11.94 -33.24
C TRP A 160 37.98 12.57 -33.73
N GLY A 161 36.83 11.97 -33.39
CA GLY A 161 35.50 12.48 -33.77
C GLY A 161 35.07 13.71 -32.94
N LEU A 162 35.22 13.65 -31.62
CA LEU A 162 34.73 14.68 -30.69
C LEU A 162 35.43 16.04 -30.88
N LEU A 163 36.74 16.05 -31.15
CA LEU A 163 37.50 17.30 -31.37
C LEU A 163 37.05 18.08 -32.62
N LYS A 164 36.51 17.42 -33.65
CA LYS A 164 36.03 18.13 -34.85
C LYS A 164 34.71 18.88 -34.63
N ILE A 165 33.88 18.43 -33.69
CA ILE A 165 32.60 19.09 -33.35
C ILE A 165 32.88 20.43 -32.66
N VAL A 166 33.82 20.45 -31.70
CA VAL A 166 34.29 21.68 -31.05
C VAL A 166 34.85 22.67 -32.07
N TRP A 167 35.70 22.19 -32.99
CA TRP A 167 36.33 23.07 -33.99
C TRP A 167 35.33 23.62 -35.02
N GLY A 168 34.29 22.86 -35.37
CA GLY A 168 33.23 23.32 -36.27
C GLY A 168 32.45 24.54 -35.73
N ILE A 169 32.04 24.49 -34.45
CA ILE A 169 31.26 25.56 -33.81
C ILE A 169 32.05 26.87 -33.75
N THR A 170 33.35 26.82 -33.44
CA THR A 170 34.21 28.02 -33.42
C THR A 170 34.33 28.73 -34.77
N ARG A 171 34.03 28.04 -35.89
CA ARG A 171 34.27 28.56 -37.24
C ARG A 171 33.08 29.29 -37.87
N LEU A 172 31.89 29.26 -37.24
CA LEU A 172 30.72 30.03 -37.68
C LEU A 172 30.61 31.41 -37.00
N ILE A 173 31.25 31.59 -35.84
CA ILE A 173 31.22 32.84 -35.07
C ILE A 173 32.19 33.90 -35.65
N THR A 174 33.13 33.50 -36.50
CA THR A 174 34.24 34.36 -36.97
C THR A 174 34.22 34.64 -38.48
N LYS A 175 33.11 35.18 -39.02
CA LYS A 175 33.13 35.77 -40.38
C LYS A 175 31.98 36.76 -40.71
N ILE A 176 32.03 37.97 -40.12
CA ILE A 176 31.72 39.25 -40.78
C ILE A 176 32.44 40.38 -40.00
N PRO A 177 32.99 41.44 -40.64
CA PRO A 177 33.97 42.33 -39.98
C PRO A 177 33.35 43.52 -39.22
N LEU A 178 34.19 44.18 -38.40
CA LEU A 178 33.85 45.32 -37.54
C LEU A 178 33.99 46.69 -38.23
N LYS A 179 33.15 47.65 -37.78
CA LYS A 179 33.30 49.12 -37.82
C LYS A 179 33.41 49.83 -39.18
N ILE A 180 32.36 50.59 -39.52
CA ILE A 180 32.43 52.06 -39.47
C ILE A 180 31.29 52.55 -38.55
N THR A 181 31.41 53.76 -37.99
CA THR A 181 30.68 54.26 -36.80
C THR A 181 29.65 55.37 -37.10
N ASN A 182 28.76 55.59 -36.12
CA ASN A 182 28.02 56.84 -35.86
C ASN A 182 26.92 57.29 -36.83
N GLN A 183 25.75 56.64 -36.74
CA GLN A 183 24.46 57.34 -36.59
C GLN A 183 23.40 56.37 -36.02
N ILE A 184 22.21 56.89 -35.64
CA ILE A 184 21.06 56.12 -35.14
C ILE A 184 21.29 55.31 -33.83
N ILE A 185 21.87 55.96 -32.81
CA ILE A 185 21.69 55.56 -31.39
C ILE A 185 20.85 56.60 -30.62
N THR A 186 20.63 57.79 -31.17
CA THR A 186 20.20 58.99 -30.42
C THR A 186 18.71 59.34 -30.50
N GLU A 187 17.89 58.63 -31.31
CA GLU A 187 16.47 59.03 -31.54
C GLU A 187 15.42 58.00 -31.07
N THR A 188 15.74 56.70 -31.02
CA THR A 188 14.77 55.69 -30.54
C THR A 188 14.70 55.62 -29.02
N VAL A 189 15.78 55.93 -28.31
CA VAL A 189 15.88 55.84 -26.84
C VAL A 189 15.05 56.93 -26.12
N ASN A 190 15.07 58.16 -26.65
CA ASN A 190 14.41 59.31 -26.01
C ASN A 190 12.87 59.30 -26.14
N THR A 191 12.32 58.54 -27.08
CA THR A 191 10.87 58.52 -27.36
C THR A 191 10.10 57.57 -26.42
N ILE A 192 10.77 56.62 -25.79
CA ILE A 192 10.17 55.67 -24.82
C ILE A 192 10.32 56.18 -23.37
N PHE A 193 11.34 57.00 -23.07
CA PHE A 193 11.59 57.49 -21.71
C PHE A 193 10.67 58.63 -21.23
N ASN A 194 9.94 59.30 -22.12
CA ASN A 194 9.13 60.48 -21.79
C ASN A 194 7.61 60.22 -21.81
N LYS A 195 7.15 59.19 -21.08
CA LYS A 195 5.73 59.09 -20.65
C LYS A 195 5.51 58.35 -19.34
N VAL A 196 6.35 58.61 -18.35
CA VAL A 196 6.10 58.23 -16.94
C VAL A 196 4.93 59.05 -16.41
N GLY A 197 3.70 58.52 -16.58
CA GLY A 197 2.55 58.95 -15.80
C GLY A 197 2.80 58.63 -14.33
N LYS A 198 2.62 59.62 -13.44
CA LYS A 198 2.96 59.53 -12.01
C LYS A 198 2.43 58.23 -11.38
N PRO A 199 3.27 57.38 -10.76
CA PRO A 199 2.75 56.43 -9.80
C PRO A 199 2.12 57.22 -8.64
N ARG A 200 0.96 56.79 -8.15
CA ARG A 200 0.52 57.20 -6.81
C ARG A 200 1.36 56.43 -5.80
N GLU A 201 1.98 57.15 -4.88
CA GLU A 201 2.68 56.55 -3.74
C GLU A 201 1.65 55.79 -2.89
N LYS A 202 1.68 54.45 -2.95
CA LYS A 202 1.28 53.65 -1.79
C LYS A 202 2.48 53.64 -0.87
N ILE A 203 2.42 54.44 0.19
CA ILE A 203 3.37 54.37 1.30
C ILE A 203 3.10 53.04 2.02
N THR A 204 3.82 52.00 1.65
CA THR A 204 3.94 50.78 2.46
C THR A 204 4.90 51.09 3.60
N VAL A 205 4.34 51.45 4.75
CA VAL A 205 5.09 51.56 6.01
C VAL A 205 5.62 50.17 6.34
N GLU A 206 6.93 50.04 6.57
CA GLU A 206 7.51 48.81 7.11
C GLU A 206 6.99 48.61 8.55
N PRO A 207 6.52 47.40 8.92
CA PRO A 207 5.96 47.15 10.25
C PRO A 207 7.02 47.36 11.33
N ARG A 208 6.62 47.92 12.47
CA ARG A 208 7.52 48.17 13.61
C ARG A 208 8.06 46.86 14.16
N SER A 209 9.36 46.81 14.47
CA SER A 209 9.97 45.62 15.09
C SER A 209 9.42 45.37 16.49
N PHE A 210 9.60 44.14 16.98
CA PHE A 210 9.18 43.73 18.32
C PHE A 210 9.75 44.67 19.40
N VAL A 211 11.07 44.92 19.40
CA VAL A 211 11.68 45.84 20.39
C VAL A 211 11.35 47.32 20.18
N GLN A 212 11.11 47.78 18.95
CA GLN A 212 10.64 49.16 18.72
C GLN A 212 9.29 49.40 19.43
N THR A 213 8.32 48.51 19.18
CA THR A 213 7.01 48.58 19.82
C THR A 213 7.11 48.40 21.34
N LEU A 214 7.91 47.43 21.80
CA LEU A 214 8.09 47.15 23.22
C LEU A 214 8.67 48.36 23.96
N GLY A 215 9.72 48.98 23.41
CA GLY A 215 10.35 50.18 23.98
C GLY A 215 9.39 51.36 24.08
N GLU A 216 8.62 51.61 23.02
CA GLU A 216 7.56 52.64 23.05
C GLU A 216 6.54 52.36 24.15
N VAL A 217 5.92 51.18 24.19
CA VAL A 217 4.85 50.86 25.16
C VAL A 217 5.36 50.87 26.60
N LEU A 218 6.48 50.19 26.90
CA LEU A 218 7.02 50.14 28.25
C LEU A 218 7.38 51.54 28.79
N SER A 219 7.85 52.45 27.93
CA SER A 219 8.12 53.84 28.33
C SER A 219 6.86 54.59 28.78
N THR A 220 5.70 54.31 28.16
CA THR A 220 4.41 54.90 28.59
C THR A 220 3.90 54.33 29.90
N LEU A 221 4.21 53.06 30.20
CA LEU A 221 3.71 52.37 31.40
C LEU A 221 4.38 52.81 32.70
N LYS A 222 5.58 53.41 32.64
CA LYS A 222 6.36 53.85 33.82
C LYS A 222 6.48 52.73 34.86
N LEU A 223 7.14 51.65 34.46
CA LEU A 223 7.41 50.51 35.35
C LEU A 223 8.48 50.85 36.39
N THR A 224 8.49 50.08 37.47
CA THR A 224 9.38 50.22 38.62
C THR A 224 10.01 48.88 38.98
N SER A 225 11.04 48.91 39.81
CA SER A 225 11.74 47.72 40.28
C SER A 225 10.93 46.78 41.18
N GLY A 226 9.70 47.16 41.55
CA GLY A 226 8.74 46.31 42.26
C GLY A 226 7.69 45.63 41.36
N ASP A 227 7.64 45.99 40.07
CA ASP A 227 6.69 45.44 39.09
C ASP A 227 7.22 44.13 38.48
N GLN A 228 6.34 43.31 37.92
CA GLN A 228 6.68 42.02 37.30
C GLN A 228 6.23 42.01 35.83
N VAL A 229 7.00 41.36 34.96
CA VAL A 229 6.73 41.26 33.52
C VAL A 229 6.84 39.81 33.07
N LEU A 230 5.74 39.17 32.67
CA LEU A 230 5.73 37.82 32.11
C LEU A 230 5.78 37.89 30.58
N ILE A 231 6.76 37.21 29.98
CA ILE A 231 6.81 36.97 28.53
C ILE A 231 6.76 35.46 28.31
N HIS A 232 5.66 34.97 27.71
CA HIS A 232 5.43 33.54 27.45
C HIS A 232 5.27 33.19 25.96
N THR A 233 5.33 34.20 25.08
CA THR A 233 5.40 34.06 23.63
C THR A 233 6.59 34.84 23.10
N PHE A 234 7.62 34.16 22.59
CA PHE A 234 8.76 34.78 21.88
C PHE A 234 9.52 33.70 21.09
N GLY A 235 10.16 34.10 19.98
CA GLY A 235 11.18 33.32 19.29
C GLY A 235 12.59 33.69 19.75
N ILE A 236 13.60 33.01 19.21
CA ILE A 236 15.01 33.28 19.55
C ILE A 236 15.48 34.64 19.02
N GLU A 237 14.97 35.07 17.86
CA GLU A 237 15.24 36.41 17.30
C GLU A 237 14.73 37.51 18.25
N GLN A 238 13.54 37.37 18.84
CA GLN A 238 13.02 38.32 19.84
C GLN A 238 13.71 38.21 21.20
N LEU A 239 14.25 37.04 21.57
CA LEU A 239 15.08 36.90 22.78
C LEU A 239 16.41 37.68 22.64
N GLU A 240 17.00 37.69 21.45
CA GLU A 240 18.19 38.48 21.11
C GLU A 240 17.88 39.97 21.04
N GLU A 241 16.79 40.39 20.39
CA GLU A 241 16.30 41.77 20.44
C GLU A 241 16.11 42.23 21.91
N LEU A 242 15.44 41.42 22.74
CA LEU A 242 15.19 41.70 24.16
C LEU A 242 16.48 41.77 24.98
N PHE A 243 17.46 40.90 24.72
CA PHE A 243 18.77 40.95 25.35
C PHE A 243 19.44 42.30 25.09
N TYR A 244 19.54 42.73 23.83
CA TYR A 244 20.14 44.03 23.50
C TYR A 244 19.33 45.21 24.06
N PHE A 245 17.99 45.13 24.10
CA PHE A 245 17.14 46.16 24.69
C PHE A 245 17.36 46.32 26.21
N LEU A 246 17.50 45.21 26.95
CA LEU A 246 17.67 45.25 28.41
C LEU A 246 19.12 45.47 28.85
N ALA A 247 20.10 44.98 28.10
CA ALA A 247 21.53 45.12 28.45
C ALA A 247 22.04 46.58 28.45
N HIS A 248 21.31 47.50 27.82
CA HIS A 248 21.62 48.94 27.82
C HIS A 248 20.85 49.74 28.89
N GLN A 249 20.10 49.08 29.79
CA GLN A 249 19.29 49.72 30.83
C GLN A 249 19.85 49.49 32.25
N ASN A 250 19.50 50.38 33.18
CA ASN A 250 20.02 50.36 34.55
C ASN A 250 19.35 49.25 35.39
N PRO A 251 20.09 48.25 35.92
CA PRO A 251 19.51 47.12 36.66
C PRO A 251 18.72 47.51 37.92
N THR A 252 19.02 48.63 38.58
CA THR A 252 18.33 49.03 39.82
C THR A 252 16.86 49.33 39.59
N ASP A 253 16.52 49.85 38.42
CA ASP A 253 15.22 50.47 38.13
C ASP A 253 14.29 49.51 37.36
N LEU A 254 14.85 48.48 36.74
CA LEU A 254 14.12 47.48 35.95
C LEU A 254 13.18 46.61 36.81
N PRO A 255 11.99 46.23 36.29
CA PRO A 255 11.12 45.22 36.90
C PRO A 255 11.73 43.81 36.79
N THR A 256 11.09 42.82 37.44
CA THR A 256 11.46 41.40 37.24
C THR A 256 10.78 40.84 36.00
N TYR A 257 11.55 40.40 35.01
CA TYR A 257 11.09 39.67 33.84
C TYR A 257 11.10 38.16 34.11
N HIS A 258 9.95 37.52 33.86
CA HIS A 258 9.76 36.08 33.89
C HIS A 258 9.67 35.62 32.43
N LEU A 259 10.67 34.89 31.95
CA LEU A 259 10.73 34.39 30.58
C LEU A 259 10.38 32.91 30.56
N LEU A 260 9.22 32.57 30.00
CA LEU A 260 8.69 31.21 29.96
C LEU A 260 8.96 30.55 28.60
N PHE A 261 9.90 29.60 28.60
CA PHE A 261 10.31 28.83 27.43
C PHE A 261 9.47 27.55 27.32
N ARG A 262 8.85 27.33 26.15
CA ARG A 262 7.94 26.19 25.88
C ARG A 262 8.32 25.40 24.61
N ARG A 263 9.60 25.42 24.23
CA ARG A 263 10.15 24.70 23.07
C ARG A 263 11.31 23.81 23.50
N ASP A 264 11.60 22.81 22.68
CA ASP A 264 12.80 22.01 22.84
C ASP A 264 14.04 22.79 22.38
N THR A 265 15.21 22.46 22.92
CA THR A 265 16.48 23.01 22.45
C THR A 265 16.80 22.55 21.03
N GLU A 266 16.33 21.35 20.66
CA GLU A 266 16.54 20.73 19.35
C GLU A 266 15.40 21.01 18.34
N ASP A 267 14.40 21.85 18.69
CA ASP A 267 13.36 22.27 17.75
C ASP A 267 14.02 22.96 16.54
N PRO A 268 13.73 22.59 15.28
CA PRO A 268 14.31 23.24 14.11
C PRO A 268 14.12 24.76 14.07
N LEU A 269 13.10 25.31 14.73
CA LEU A 269 12.84 26.75 14.85
C LEU A 269 13.62 27.43 16.00
N VAL A 270 14.29 26.65 16.85
CA VAL A 270 15.30 27.10 17.83
C VAL A 270 16.70 26.95 17.24
N VAL A 271 17.00 25.78 16.65
CA VAL A 271 18.32 25.45 16.08
C VAL A 271 18.66 26.31 14.84
N ASN A 272 17.69 26.57 13.97
CA ASN A 272 17.89 27.33 12.72
C ASN A 272 17.44 28.80 12.83
N ALA A 273 17.26 29.32 14.05
CA ALA A 273 16.98 30.74 14.26
C ALA A 273 18.17 31.61 13.82
N LYS A 274 17.89 32.81 13.29
CA LYS A 274 18.96 33.74 12.88
C LYS A 274 19.53 34.47 14.11
N GLY A 275 20.73 35.01 13.97
CA GLY A 275 21.38 35.83 15.00
C GLY A 275 22.49 35.10 15.78
N MET A 276 22.72 35.47 17.03
CA MET A 276 23.73 34.89 17.92
C MET A 276 23.33 33.52 18.48
N GLY A 277 22.03 33.21 18.51
CA GLY A 277 21.47 31.91 18.89
C GLY A 277 21.25 31.73 20.41
N LEU A 278 20.34 30.81 20.76
CA LEU A 278 19.81 30.60 22.11
C LEU A 278 20.88 30.52 23.21
N GLN A 279 21.91 29.68 23.03
CA GLN A 279 22.98 29.53 24.03
C GLN A 279 23.65 30.87 24.34
N LYS A 280 24.05 31.63 23.31
CA LYS A 280 24.73 32.92 23.52
C LYS A 280 23.82 33.98 24.11
N CYS A 281 22.52 33.95 23.83
CA CYS A 281 21.55 34.83 24.50
C CYS A 281 21.50 34.52 26.01
N LEU A 282 21.40 33.25 26.40
CA LEU A 282 21.37 32.83 27.81
C LEU A 282 22.70 33.13 28.53
N GLU A 283 23.84 32.82 27.89
CA GLU A 283 25.17 33.19 28.38
C GLU A 283 25.31 34.72 28.55
N GLY A 284 24.82 35.49 27.58
CA GLY A 284 24.78 36.95 27.62
C GLY A 284 23.99 37.47 28.82
N PHE A 285 22.77 36.99 29.03
CA PHE A 285 21.98 37.34 30.22
C PHE A 285 22.72 36.98 31.52
N CYS A 286 23.34 35.80 31.60
CA CYS A 286 24.13 35.37 32.78
C CYS A 286 25.42 36.19 33.01
N GLN A 287 25.93 36.88 31.99
CA GLN A 287 27.08 37.79 32.09
C GLN A 287 26.69 39.22 32.50
N THR A 288 25.40 39.57 32.44
CA THR A 288 24.87 40.85 32.95
C THR A 288 24.46 40.74 34.43
N GLN A 289 24.37 41.88 35.11
CA GLN A 289 23.77 41.98 36.46
C GLN A 289 22.24 41.79 36.48
N LEU A 290 21.64 41.28 35.40
CA LEU A 290 20.18 41.12 35.28
C LEU A 290 19.72 39.73 35.74
N TRP A 291 20.50 38.67 35.56
CA TRP A 291 20.15 37.32 36.03
C TRP A 291 20.88 37.00 37.35
N PRO A 292 20.25 36.32 38.34
CA PRO A 292 18.88 35.78 38.37
C PRO A 292 17.82 36.73 38.97
N ASP A 293 18.22 37.92 39.45
CA ASP A 293 17.35 38.76 40.28
C ASP A 293 16.31 39.56 39.48
N LYS A 294 16.63 39.96 38.25
CA LYS A 294 15.77 40.73 37.34
C LYS A 294 15.29 39.92 36.14
N ILE A 295 16.01 38.91 35.68
CA ILE A 295 15.56 37.94 34.66
C ILE A 295 15.50 36.57 35.32
N ARG A 296 14.33 35.93 35.26
CA ARG A 296 14.13 34.56 35.72
C ARG A 296 13.63 33.70 34.57
N PHE A 297 14.26 32.55 34.41
CA PHE A 297 13.94 31.60 33.35
C PHE A 297 13.02 30.52 33.89
N TYR A 298 11.99 30.21 33.13
CA TYR A 298 10.98 29.22 33.48
C TYR A 298 10.70 28.31 32.29
N THR A 299 10.31 27.09 32.59
CA THR A 299 9.76 26.17 31.59
C THR A 299 8.76 25.24 32.26
N ASP A 300 8.01 24.50 31.47
CA ASP A 300 6.78 23.84 31.90
C ASP A 300 6.97 22.34 32.23
N THR A 301 8.09 21.73 31.78
CA THR A 301 8.49 20.36 32.13
C THR A 301 9.83 20.31 32.87
N ALA A 302 10.03 19.28 33.70
CA ALA A 302 11.32 19.04 34.36
C ALA A 302 12.45 18.64 33.36
N ASP A 303 12.09 18.00 32.24
CA ASP A 303 13.04 17.63 31.20
C ASP A 303 13.52 18.85 30.39
N LEU A 304 12.64 19.83 30.12
CA LEU A 304 13.07 21.12 29.57
C LEU A 304 13.93 21.90 30.57
N VAL A 305 13.63 21.88 31.88
CA VAL A 305 14.53 22.48 32.90
C VAL A 305 15.94 21.87 32.76
N LYS A 306 16.02 20.54 32.67
CA LYS A 306 17.29 19.82 32.52
C LYS A 306 18.01 20.16 31.20
N LYS A 307 17.31 20.26 30.07
CA LYS A 307 17.92 20.64 28.77
C LYS A 307 18.40 22.09 28.76
N TYR A 308 17.57 23.04 29.20
CA TYR A 308 17.94 24.45 29.22
C TYR A 308 19.10 24.73 30.21
N ASN A 309 19.12 24.07 31.37
CA ASN A 309 20.24 24.13 32.33
C ASN A 309 21.53 23.45 31.83
N GLN A 310 21.51 22.73 30.71
CA GLN A 310 22.73 22.19 30.07
C GLN A 310 23.35 23.16 29.06
N LEU A 311 22.60 24.17 28.57
CA LEU A 311 23.10 25.11 27.55
C LEU A 311 23.99 26.21 28.12
N SER A 312 23.84 26.58 29.39
CA SER A 312 24.57 27.69 30.01
C SER A 312 24.48 27.64 31.54
N LEU A 313 25.03 28.64 32.24
CA LEU A 313 24.88 28.80 33.69
C LEU A 313 23.47 29.24 34.13
N ALA A 314 22.56 29.47 33.17
CA ALA A 314 21.17 29.82 33.43
C ALA A 314 20.46 28.71 34.22
N ASN A 315 19.77 29.09 35.29
CA ASN A 315 18.91 28.18 36.06
C ASN A 315 17.43 28.41 35.72
N PHE A 316 16.77 27.37 35.23
CA PHE A 316 15.36 27.32 34.91
C PHE A 316 14.56 26.67 36.05
N VAL A 317 13.36 27.18 36.29
CA VAL A 317 12.42 26.63 37.30
C VAL A 317 11.19 26.08 36.59
N GLN A 318 10.72 24.90 37.01
CA GLN A 318 9.48 24.34 36.48
C GLN A 318 8.26 25.12 37.01
N VAL A 319 7.34 25.47 36.12
CA VAL A 319 6.05 26.08 36.44
C VAL A 319 4.90 25.24 35.85
N PRO A 320 3.71 25.25 36.49
CA PRO A 320 2.50 24.59 35.97
C PRO A 320 1.96 25.31 34.71
N ILE A 321 0.90 24.77 34.12
CA ILE A 321 0.13 25.48 33.09
C ILE A 321 -1.04 26.22 33.75
N PRO A 322 -1.15 27.57 33.64
CA PRO A 322 -2.30 28.30 34.11
C PRO A 322 -3.47 28.20 33.11
N PHE A 323 -4.64 27.76 33.59
CA PHE A 323 -5.91 27.74 32.85
C PHE A 323 -7.09 27.95 33.82
N ARG A 324 -8.26 28.31 33.29
CA ARG A 324 -9.44 28.77 34.05
C ARG A 324 -10.26 27.65 34.67
N GLN A 325 -9.77 27.11 35.79
CA GLN A 325 -10.36 25.98 36.51
C GLN A 325 -11.82 26.19 36.94
N GLU A 326 -12.23 27.42 37.21
CA GLU A 326 -13.60 27.76 37.58
C GLU A 326 -14.63 27.40 36.48
N LYS A 327 -14.20 27.32 35.21
CA LYS A 327 -15.02 26.84 34.09
C LYS A 327 -15.35 25.34 34.15
N LEU A 328 -14.63 24.57 34.97
CA LEU A 328 -14.92 23.15 35.25
C LEU A 328 -15.97 22.94 36.34
N CYS A 329 -16.30 23.98 37.12
CA CYS A 329 -17.18 23.91 38.29
C CYS A 329 -18.61 24.43 38.02
N LEU A 330 -18.99 24.59 36.75
CA LEU A 330 -20.31 25.08 36.36
C LEU A 330 -21.37 23.97 36.55
N GLU A 331 -22.23 24.13 37.55
CA GLU A 331 -23.16 23.09 38.04
C GLU A 331 -24.24 22.68 37.01
N ASP A 332 -24.50 23.51 35.99
CA ASP A 332 -25.48 23.27 34.92
C ASP A 332 -25.12 22.14 33.94
N PHE A 333 -23.92 21.55 34.02
CA PHE A 333 -23.46 20.52 33.06
C PHE A 333 -23.76 19.07 33.50
N SER A 334 -24.68 18.86 34.44
CA SER A 334 -25.03 17.53 34.94
C SER A 334 -25.85 16.69 33.94
N GLN A 335 -25.29 15.56 33.51
CA GLN A 335 -25.99 14.38 32.97
C GLN A 335 -26.95 14.60 31.79
N ASN A 336 -26.39 14.75 30.58
CA ASN A 336 -27.01 14.09 29.43
C ASN A 336 -26.78 12.58 29.58
N ASN A 337 -27.84 11.79 29.80
CA ASN A 337 -27.77 10.32 29.74
C ASN A 337 -27.60 9.86 28.28
N THR A 338 -26.37 9.87 27.78
CA THR A 338 -26.00 9.27 26.50
C THR A 338 -25.77 7.76 26.67
N ASN A 339 -26.38 6.95 25.80
CA ASN A 339 -26.20 5.49 25.81
C ASN A 339 -24.83 5.01 25.27
N TYR A 340 -23.85 5.92 25.17
CA TYR A 340 -22.52 5.71 24.61
C TYR A 340 -21.45 6.39 25.47
N ILE A 341 -20.24 5.82 25.46
CA ILE A 341 -19.03 6.41 26.04
C ILE A 341 -18.49 7.49 25.10
N HIS A 342 -18.35 8.71 25.58
CA HIS A 342 -17.90 9.84 24.78
C HIS A 342 -16.37 9.97 24.77
N ILE A 343 -15.74 9.57 23.66
CA ILE A 343 -14.31 9.69 23.44
C ILE A 343 -14.04 11.02 22.72
N VAL A 344 -13.08 11.80 23.22
CA VAL A 344 -12.84 13.16 22.75
C VAL A 344 -11.36 13.39 22.40
N TYR A 345 -11.11 13.99 21.25
CA TYR A 345 -9.82 14.60 20.91
C TYR A 345 -9.99 16.12 20.86
N LEU A 346 -9.12 16.85 21.55
CA LEU A 346 -9.22 18.30 21.74
C LEU A 346 -7.96 19.06 21.31
N GLY A 347 -8.20 20.31 20.91
CA GLY A 347 -7.24 21.17 20.26
C GLY A 347 -7.21 20.98 18.74
N ASP A 348 -6.56 21.93 18.06
CA ASP A 348 -6.40 21.95 16.62
C ASP A 348 -5.66 20.74 16.03
N ALA A 349 -5.96 20.45 14.77
CA ALA A 349 -5.46 19.30 14.02
C ALA A 349 -4.03 19.54 13.52
N ARG A 350 -3.07 18.75 14.01
CA ARG A 350 -1.62 18.90 13.75
C ARG A 350 -0.91 17.54 13.76
N SER A 351 0.19 17.39 13.01
CA SER A 351 0.98 16.15 13.04
C SER A 351 1.72 15.93 14.36
N GLU A 352 2.14 17.01 15.04
CA GLU A 352 2.78 16.94 16.37
C GLU A 352 1.84 16.38 17.46
N LYS A 353 0.52 16.62 17.32
CA LYS A 353 -0.53 16.12 18.22
C LYS A 353 -1.05 14.73 17.82
N GLY A 354 -0.50 14.12 16.77
CA GLY A 354 -0.87 12.77 16.36
C GLY A 354 -2.23 12.64 15.65
N TYR A 355 -2.77 13.73 15.11
CA TYR A 355 -4.07 13.72 14.41
C TYR A 355 -4.11 12.68 13.27
N GLN A 356 -2.98 12.44 12.61
CA GLN A 356 -2.77 11.40 11.60
C GLN A 356 -2.97 9.96 12.09
N HIS A 357 -2.98 9.71 13.40
CA HIS A 357 -3.19 8.39 14.00
C HIS A 357 -4.67 8.13 14.35
N LEU A 358 -5.51 9.16 14.41
CA LEU A 358 -6.94 9.04 14.68
C LEU A 358 -7.73 8.17 13.67
N PRO A 359 -7.43 8.17 12.34
CA PRO A 359 -8.12 7.29 11.40
C PRO A 359 -7.96 5.80 11.74
N ALA A 360 -6.72 5.37 12.03
CA ALA A 360 -6.41 3.97 12.37
C ALA A 360 -6.95 3.57 13.75
N LEU A 361 -7.02 4.51 14.70
CA LEU A 361 -7.67 4.29 15.99
C LEU A 361 -9.18 4.05 15.83
N ILE A 362 -9.84 4.86 15.01
CA ILE A 362 -11.28 4.71 14.73
C ILE A 362 -11.56 3.43 13.94
N GLU A 363 -10.67 3.05 13.02
CA GLU A 363 -10.75 1.79 12.26
C GLU A 363 -10.65 0.56 13.17
N ASP A 364 -9.70 0.53 14.11
CA ASP A 364 -9.57 -0.56 15.10
C ASP A 364 -10.76 -0.62 16.08
N LEU A 365 -11.24 0.52 16.57
CA LEU A 365 -12.38 0.58 17.50
C LEU A 365 -13.74 0.46 16.81
N TRP A 366 -13.79 0.49 15.48
CA TRP A 366 -15.02 0.44 14.70
C TRP A 366 -15.91 -0.76 15.06
N PRO A 367 -15.47 -2.03 14.93
CA PRO A 367 -16.34 -3.20 15.09
C PRO A 367 -16.86 -3.39 16.52
N ASP A 368 -16.04 -3.09 17.52
CA ASP A 368 -16.28 -3.47 18.92
C ASP A 368 -16.98 -2.37 19.74
N TYR A 369 -16.80 -1.09 19.40
CA TYR A 369 -17.27 0.03 20.22
C TYR A 369 -18.10 1.06 19.45
N LEU A 370 -17.62 1.53 18.29
CA LEU A 370 -18.26 2.65 17.59
C LEU A 370 -19.53 2.22 16.84
N LYS A 371 -19.43 1.15 16.05
CA LYS A 371 -20.56 0.56 15.29
C LYS A 371 -21.70 0.05 16.17
N PRO A 372 -21.46 -0.62 17.33
CA PRO A 372 -22.54 -0.98 18.26
C PRO A 372 -23.17 0.22 19.00
N GLY A 373 -22.69 1.45 18.78
CA GLY A 373 -23.15 2.64 19.48
C GLY A 373 -22.73 2.68 20.96
N LEU A 374 -21.72 1.90 21.36
CA LEU A 374 -21.20 1.86 22.73
C LEU A 374 -20.18 2.97 23.02
N ALA A 375 -19.60 3.55 21.97
CA ALA A 375 -18.78 4.76 22.06
C ALA A 375 -18.99 5.67 20.85
N LYS A 376 -18.69 6.96 21.03
CA LYS A 376 -18.67 7.98 19.97
C LYS A 376 -17.40 8.81 20.08
N PHE A 377 -16.73 9.08 18.96
CA PHE A 377 -15.69 10.10 18.88
C PHE A 377 -16.28 11.48 18.58
N THR A 378 -15.85 12.49 19.33
CA THR A 378 -15.92 13.91 18.90
C THR A 378 -14.51 14.48 18.82
N ILE A 379 -14.13 14.96 17.65
CA ILE A 379 -12.75 15.35 17.32
C ILE A 379 -12.74 16.82 16.92
N GLN A 380 -11.95 17.63 17.62
CA GLN A 380 -11.61 18.97 17.15
C GLN A 380 -10.67 18.86 15.93
N SER A 381 -11.12 19.39 14.79
CA SER A 381 -10.59 19.15 13.44
C SER A 381 -10.25 20.44 12.69
N ASN A 382 -10.30 21.60 13.35
CA ASN A 382 -9.85 22.86 12.79
C ASN A 382 -8.33 22.84 12.54
N TYR A 383 -7.87 23.42 11.44
CA TYR A 383 -6.45 23.50 11.15
C TYR A 383 -5.74 24.57 12.00
N ASN A 384 -4.42 24.39 12.15
CA ASN A 384 -3.46 25.37 12.66
C ASN A 384 -2.98 26.37 11.59
N VAL A 385 -3.05 26.00 10.31
CA VAL A 385 -2.64 26.79 9.15
C VAL A 385 -3.66 26.66 8.02
N THR A 386 -3.78 27.66 7.15
CA THR A 386 -4.75 27.65 6.04
C THR A 386 -4.54 26.46 5.11
N GLY A 387 -5.55 25.57 5.02
CA GLY A 387 -5.51 24.33 4.24
C GLY A 387 -4.94 23.11 4.97
N GLY A 388 -4.33 23.30 6.15
CA GLY A 388 -3.77 22.23 6.97
C GLY A 388 -2.46 21.63 6.47
N GLU A 389 -1.83 20.83 7.32
CA GLU A 389 -0.71 19.96 6.94
C GLU A 389 -1.22 18.82 6.04
N ALA A 390 -0.47 18.39 5.02
CA ALA A 390 -0.97 17.41 4.04
C ALA A 390 -1.41 16.07 4.65
N THR A 391 -0.70 15.59 5.67
CA THR A 391 -1.04 14.42 6.50
C THR A 391 -2.33 14.61 7.30
N VAL A 392 -2.58 15.84 7.78
CA VAL A 392 -3.76 16.22 8.56
C VAL A 392 -4.99 16.36 7.67
N LEU A 393 -4.85 16.92 6.45
CA LEU A 393 -5.89 16.95 5.42
C LEU A 393 -6.30 15.52 5.02
N GLU A 394 -5.33 14.64 4.74
CA GLU A 394 -5.61 13.24 4.43
C GLU A 394 -6.34 12.53 5.58
N ALA A 395 -5.91 12.74 6.82
CA ALA A 395 -6.59 12.20 8.00
C ALA A 395 -8.02 12.75 8.17
N LYS A 396 -8.25 14.06 7.98
CA LYS A 396 -9.59 14.67 8.03
C LYS A 396 -10.51 14.09 6.93
N LEU A 397 -9.98 13.87 5.73
CA LEU A 397 -10.70 13.26 4.61
C LEU A 397 -11.01 11.76 4.86
N LYS A 398 -10.17 11.03 5.60
CA LYS A 398 -10.49 9.66 6.06
C LYS A 398 -11.53 9.65 7.18
N LEU A 399 -11.35 10.48 8.20
CA LEU A 399 -12.26 10.58 9.35
C LEU A 399 -13.69 10.99 8.94
N SER A 400 -13.82 11.92 7.99
CA SER A 400 -15.12 12.38 7.48
C SER A 400 -15.83 11.38 6.54
N GLN A 401 -15.30 10.17 6.35
CA GLN A 401 -15.99 9.06 5.69
C GLN A 401 -16.76 8.14 6.66
N TYR A 402 -16.62 8.33 7.97
CA TYR A 402 -17.44 7.68 9.00
C TYR A 402 -18.78 8.44 9.20
N PRO A 403 -19.83 7.79 9.75
CA PRO A 403 -21.11 8.43 10.08
C PRO A 403 -20.97 9.38 11.28
N ARG A 404 -21.76 10.46 11.31
CA ARG A 404 -21.69 11.50 12.36
C ARG A 404 -22.15 10.99 13.73
N SER A 405 -22.98 9.95 13.74
CA SER A 405 -23.40 9.25 14.97
C SER A 405 -22.23 8.61 15.73
N ALA A 406 -21.16 8.21 15.02
CA ALA A 406 -19.99 7.55 15.60
C ALA A 406 -18.73 8.41 15.60
N VAL A 407 -18.56 9.32 14.62
CA VAL A 407 -17.40 10.21 14.50
C VAL A 407 -17.88 11.61 14.09
N GLU A 408 -17.89 12.54 15.05
CA GLU A 408 -18.22 13.94 14.80
C GLU A 408 -16.95 14.79 14.72
N LEU A 409 -16.79 15.53 13.62
CA LEU A 409 -15.66 16.43 13.40
C LEU A 409 -16.08 17.89 13.57
N ILE A 410 -15.36 18.63 14.40
CA ILE A 410 -15.56 20.07 14.62
C ILE A 410 -14.50 20.83 13.83
N ASP A 411 -14.88 21.35 12.67
CA ASP A 411 -13.99 21.96 11.68
C ASP A 411 -13.53 23.39 12.00
N HIS A 412 -14.13 24.02 13.01
CA HIS A 412 -13.87 25.39 13.45
C HIS A 412 -13.27 25.44 14.87
N ALA A 413 -12.61 26.56 15.20
CA ALA A 413 -12.07 26.77 16.53
C ALA A 413 -13.20 27.00 17.55
N LEU A 414 -13.21 26.22 18.64
CA LEU A 414 -14.17 26.34 19.74
C LEU A 414 -13.91 27.61 20.57
N LYS A 415 -14.97 28.22 21.10
CA LYS A 415 -14.83 29.24 22.16
C LYS A 415 -14.50 28.55 23.49
N PRO A 416 -13.94 29.25 24.50
CA PRO A 416 -13.59 28.64 25.78
C PRO A 416 -14.76 27.89 26.44
N ASP A 417 -15.96 28.48 26.45
CA ASP A 417 -17.16 27.83 27.03
C ASP A 417 -17.70 26.66 26.19
N ASP A 418 -17.37 26.58 24.91
CA ASP A 418 -17.68 25.42 24.06
C ASP A 418 -16.64 24.30 24.29
N TYR A 419 -15.37 24.67 24.42
CA TYR A 419 -14.25 23.80 24.74
C TYR A 419 -14.41 23.12 26.10
N TYR A 420 -14.66 23.88 27.18
CA TYR A 420 -14.87 23.32 28.51
C TYR A 420 -16.15 22.46 28.58
N ARG A 421 -17.20 22.78 27.81
CA ARG A 421 -18.38 21.90 27.68
C ARG A 421 -18.06 20.58 26.97
N LEU A 422 -17.31 20.62 25.86
CA LEU A 422 -16.86 19.40 25.20
C LEU A 422 -15.97 18.55 26.12
N LEU A 423 -15.02 19.17 26.82
CA LEU A 423 -14.13 18.50 27.78
C LEU A 423 -14.87 17.88 28.97
N THR A 424 -15.80 18.61 29.58
CA THR A 424 -16.61 18.09 30.70
C THR A 424 -17.59 17.01 30.26
N SER A 425 -18.06 17.04 29.00
CA SER A 425 -18.87 15.99 28.38
C SER A 425 -18.09 14.74 27.96
N ALA A 426 -16.75 14.74 28.00
CA ALA A 426 -15.94 13.59 27.63
C ALA A 426 -15.94 12.54 28.75
N ASP A 427 -15.98 11.25 28.40
CA ASP A 427 -15.63 10.16 29.30
C ASP A 427 -14.13 9.79 29.19
N ILE A 428 -13.56 9.96 28.00
CA ILE A 428 -12.16 9.63 27.69
C ILE A 428 -11.58 10.75 26.83
N VAL A 429 -10.39 11.27 27.18
CA VAL A 429 -9.65 12.23 26.34
C VAL A 429 -8.42 11.55 25.71
N VAL A 430 -8.39 11.46 24.38
CA VAL A 430 -7.30 10.80 23.65
C VAL A 430 -6.30 11.83 23.15
N LEU A 431 -5.03 11.65 23.52
CA LEU A 431 -3.93 12.59 23.28
C LEU A 431 -2.79 11.83 22.57
N PRO A 432 -2.94 11.52 21.26
CA PRO A 432 -2.10 10.55 20.56
C PRO A 432 -0.76 11.14 20.10
N TYR A 433 -0.17 12.01 20.92
CA TYR A 433 0.89 12.95 20.52
C TYR A 433 2.18 12.24 20.10
N ASN A 434 3.05 12.93 19.36
CA ASN A 434 4.34 12.38 18.95
C ASN A 434 5.40 12.63 20.05
N PRO A 435 5.95 11.62 20.75
CA PRO A 435 6.89 11.82 21.85
C PRO A 435 8.18 12.53 21.43
N THR A 436 8.66 12.28 20.21
CA THR A 436 9.88 12.90 19.66
C THR A 436 9.67 14.36 19.28
N ASN A 437 8.49 14.71 18.75
CA ASN A 437 8.21 16.04 18.22
C ASN A 437 7.44 16.95 19.19
N TYR A 438 6.85 16.40 20.26
CA TYR A 438 6.08 17.12 21.27
C TYR A 438 6.78 17.07 22.64
N GLN A 439 7.95 17.69 22.72
CA GLN A 439 8.77 17.78 23.95
C GLN A 439 8.45 19.06 24.75
N ARG A 440 7.17 19.29 25.04
CA ARG A 440 6.65 20.44 25.82
C ARG A 440 5.34 20.06 26.53
N THR A 441 4.84 20.88 27.44
CA THR A 441 3.57 20.54 28.11
C THR A 441 2.35 20.59 27.18
N SER A 442 1.31 19.86 27.58
CA SER A 442 -0.01 19.87 26.94
C SER A 442 -1.04 20.53 27.85
N GLY A 443 -1.60 21.66 27.40
CA GLY A 443 -2.76 22.30 28.04
C GLY A 443 -3.93 21.34 28.16
N VAL A 444 -4.27 20.67 27.05
CA VAL A 444 -5.39 19.71 26.96
C VAL A 444 -5.25 18.57 27.98
N LEU A 445 -4.05 18.04 28.19
CA LEU A 445 -3.82 17.03 29.24
C LEU A 445 -4.09 17.60 30.64
N THR A 446 -3.58 18.80 30.89
CA THR A 446 -3.64 19.45 32.20
C THR A 446 -5.07 19.82 32.57
N GLU A 447 -5.83 20.32 31.58
CA GLU A 447 -7.26 20.61 31.66
C GLU A 447 -8.08 19.31 31.84
N ALA A 448 -7.78 18.23 31.10
CA ALA A 448 -8.48 16.94 31.23
C ALA A 448 -8.30 16.27 32.59
N LEU A 449 -7.07 16.25 33.11
CA LEU A 449 -6.77 15.72 34.44
C LEU A 449 -7.43 16.58 35.55
N ALA A 450 -7.54 17.90 35.33
CA ALA A 450 -8.27 18.80 36.22
C ALA A 450 -9.80 18.65 36.12
N ALA A 451 -10.31 18.21 34.96
CA ALA A 451 -11.71 17.84 34.74
C ALA A 451 -12.02 16.40 35.20
N GLY A 452 -11.06 15.70 35.83
CA GLY A 452 -11.24 14.34 36.35
C GLY A 452 -11.36 13.26 35.26
N LYS A 453 -10.89 13.55 34.04
CA LYS A 453 -11.09 12.65 32.89
C LYS A 453 -9.96 11.63 32.75
N PRO A 454 -10.29 10.34 32.56
CA PRO A 454 -9.37 9.35 32.02
C PRO A 454 -8.76 9.79 30.69
N VAL A 455 -7.46 9.57 30.52
CA VAL A 455 -6.72 9.98 29.31
C VAL A 455 -5.99 8.82 28.64
N VAL A 456 -5.66 8.96 27.35
CA VAL A 456 -4.78 8.00 26.64
C VAL A 456 -3.60 8.74 26.01
N VAL A 457 -2.38 8.33 26.35
CA VAL A 457 -1.14 9.09 26.10
C VAL A 457 0.06 8.21 25.68
N PRO A 458 1.01 8.74 24.88
CA PRO A 458 2.23 8.03 24.46
C PRO A 458 3.24 7.85 25.60
N GLN A 459 3.74 6.63 25.77
CA GLN A 459 4.90 6.31 26.59
C GLN A 459 6.15 7.04 26.07
N GLY A 460 7.09 7.37 26.97
CA GLY A 460 8.30 8.12 26.60
C GLY A 460 8.01 9.58 26.21
N SER A 461 6.88 10.12 26.69
CA SER A 461 6.56 11.54 26.62
C SER A 461 6.25 12.09 28.01
N TRP A 462 6.38 13.40 28.17
CA TRP A 462 5.91 14.12 29.35
C TRP A 462 4.44 13.81 29.71
N LEU A 463 3.60 13.52 28.71
CA LEU A 463 2.18 13.21 28.92
C LEU A 463 1.99 11.91 29.72
N ALA A 464 2.82 10.89 29.47
CA ALA A 464 2.79 9.64 30.24
C ALA A 464 3.33 9.81 31.66
N GLU A 465 4.27 10.73 31.88
CA GLU A 465 4.85 11.00 33.20
C GLU A 465 3.86 11.64 34.18
N GLN A 466 2.87 12.39 33.67
CA GLN A 466 1.82 12.98 34.51
C GLN A 466 0.77 11.95 34.95
N VAL A 467 0.79 10.75 34.37
CA VAL A 467 -0.22 9.70 34.55
C VAL A 467 0.39 8.37 35.01
N ASP A 468 -0.48 7.41 35.32
CA ASP A 468 -0.12 5.99 35.38
C ASP A 468 -1.30 5.16 34.85
N LEU A 469 -1.08 3.86 34.67
CA LEU A 469 -2.04 2.91 34.09
C LEU A 469 -3.40 2.83 34.80
N THR A 470 -3.52 3.44 35.98
CA THR A 470 -4.72 3.43 36.80
C THR A 470 -5.48 4.76 36.76
N ARG A 471 -4.96 5.82 36.11
CA ARG A 471 -5.77 7.00 35.64
C ARG A 471 -5.76 7.18 34.12
N ALA A 472 -4.94 6.41 33.41
CA ALA A 472 -4.76 6.55 31.96
C ALA A 472 -4.56 5.20 31.25
N GLY A 473 -4.66 5.25 29.92
CA GLY A 473 -3.99 4.33 29.02
C GLY A 473 -2.64 4.92 28.62
N ILE A 474 -1.58 4.12 28.71
CA ILE A 474 -0.25 4.47 28.21
C ILE A 474 0.07 3.52 27.05
N TYR A 475 0.69 4.00 25.96
CA TYR A 475 1.00 3.17 24.79
C TYR A 475 2.44 3.35 24.28
N SER A 476 3.10 2.27 23.91
CA SER A 476 4.51 2.25 23.48
C SER A 476 4.76 2.79 22.07
N SER A 477 3.79 2.67 21.16
CA SER A 477 3.89 3.18 19.79
C SER A 477 2.49 3.45 19.20
N PRO A 478 2.35 4.21 18.09
CA PRO A 478 1.03 4.52 17.52
C PRO A 478 0.18 3.31 17.12
N SER A 479 0.75 2.13 16.87
CA SER A 479 -0.03 0.89 16.65
C SER A 479 -0.53 0.24 17.95
N ASN A 480 0.01 0.64 19.11
CA ASN A 480 -0.48 0.24 20.43
C ASN A 480 -1.51 1.24 21.01
N LEU A 481 -1.71 2.40 20.36
CA LEU A 481 -2.74 3.38 20.75
C LEU A 481 -4.13 2.74 20.86
N PRO A 482 -4.63 1.92 19.91
CA PRO A 482 -5.97 1.33 20.03
C PRO A 482 -6.08 0.34 21.18
N ILE A 483 -5.06 -0.50 21.41
CA ILE A 483 -4.97 -1.40 22.57
C ILE A 483 -5.08 -0.60 23.88
N SER A 484 -4.49 0.59 23.94
CA SER A 484 -4.54 1.46 25.11
C SER A 484 -5.89 2.18 25.29
N VAL A 485 -6.56 2.57 24.19
CA VAL A 485 -7.94 3.08 24.25
C VAL A 485 -8.92 1.96 24.60
N ARG A 486 -8.76 0.74 24.06
CA ARG A 486 -9.46 -0.47 24.50
C ARG A 486 -9.25 -0.67 26.01
N TYR A 487 -8.02 -0.67 26.50
CA TYR A 487 -7.74 -0.75 27.93
C TYR A 487 -8.38 0.36 28.76
N VAL A 488 -8.65 1.56 28.21
CA VAL A 488 -9.41 2.62 28.91
C VAL A 488 -10.92 2.44 28.80
N LEU A 489 -11.47 2.02 27.66
CA LEU A 489 -12.88 1.67 27.49
C LEU A 489 -13.26 0.48 28.38
N GLU A 490 -12.44 -0.57 28.30
CA GLU A 490 -12.49 -1.75 29.15
C GLU A 490 -12.26 -1.44 30.63
N ASN A 491 -11.77 -0.25 30.99
CA ASN A 491 -11.50 0.03 32.38
C ASN A 491 -12.03 1.37 32.91
N LEU A 492 -12.96 2.00 32.18
CA LEU A 492 -13.46 3.35 32.41
C LEU A 492 -13.92 3.69 33.83
N ALA A 493 -14.97 3.06 34.37
CA ALA A 493 -15.71 3.58 35.53
C ALA A 493 -14.85 3.91 36.78
N ASN A 494 -13.87 3.06 37.08
CA ASN A 494 -12.97 3.25 38.21
C ASN A 494 -11.67 4.00 37.81
N LEU A 495 -11.34 4.13 36.52
CA LEU A 495 -10.41 5.17 36.04
C LEU A 495 -11.02 6.54 36.31
N THR A 496 -12.30 6.73 35.95
CA THR A 496 -13.04 7.99 36.15
C THR A 496 -13.06 8.39 37.61
N LYS A 497 -13.53 7.50 38.51
CA LYS A 497 -13.47 7.72 39.96
C LYS A 497 -12.08 8.18 40.44
N LYS A 498 -11.02 7.64 39.84
CA LYS A 498 -9.66 7.82 40.34
C LYS A 498 -8.88 8.94 39.64
N ALA A 499 -9.32 9.35 38.46
CA ALA A 499 -8.99 10.64 37.85
C ALA A 499 -9.79 11.77 38.53
N GLU A 500 -11.01 11.53 39.01
CA GLU A 500 -11.74 12.44 39.91
C GLU A 500 -10.99 12.61 41.23
N GLU A 501 -10.59 11.53 41.92
CA GLU A 501 -9.72 11.60 43.11
C GLU A 501 -8.41 12.38 42.82
N PHE A 502 -7.83 12.24 41.63
CA PHE A 502 -6.66 13.02 41.22
C PHE A 502 -6.99 14.51 41.08
N SER A 503 -8.12 14.81 40.45
CA SER A 503 -8.47 16.14 39.98
C SER A 503 -8.46 17.19 41.10
N HIS A 504 -8.81 16.80 42.33
CA HIS A 504 -8.70 17.70 43.50
C HIS A 504 -7.25 18.11 43.80
N HIS A 505 -6.33 17.15 43.78
CA HIS A 505 -4.90 17.44 43.95
C HIS A 505 -4.33 18.16 42.71
N TRP A 506 -4.60 17.66 41.52
CA TRP A 506 -4.09 18.24 40.27
C TRP A 506 -4.57 19.68 40.06
N ARG A 507 -5.84 20.00 40.35
CA ARG A 507 -6.34 21.38 40.38
C ARG A 507 -5.51 22.27 41.33
N SER A 508 -5.22 21.80 42.55
CA SER A 508 -4.40 22.56 43.50
C SER A 508 -2.97 22.82 43.01
N CYS A 509 -2.42 21.93 42.18
CA CYS A 509 -1.05 22.00 41.66
C CYS A 509 -0.92 22.52 40.21
N GLN A 510 -2.03 22.90 39.57
CA GLN A 510 -2.07 23.39 38.18
C GLN A 510 -3.07 24.56 38.03
N SER A 511 -3.25 25.38 39.07
CA SER A 511 -4.13 26.56 39.01
C SER A 511 -3.36 27.83 38.61
N PRO A 512 -4.02 28.88 38.09
CA PRO A 512 -3.36 30.16 37.80
C PRO A 512 -2.78 30.84 39.04
N ASP A 513 -3.46 30.71 40.18
CA ASP A 513 -2.96 31.19 41.48
C ASP A 513 -1.74 30.39 41.94
N TYR A 514 -1.73 29.07 41.69
CA TYR A 514 -0.56 28.23 41.95
C TYR A 514 0.55 28.43 40.90
N PHE A 515 0.26 28.82 39.66
CA PHE A 515 1.26 29.27 38.68
C PHE A 515 1.95 30.54 39.14
N LEU A 516 1.16 31.55 39.55
CA LEU A 516 1.67 32.79 40.12
C LEU A 516 2.42 32.54 41.43
N GLU A 517 2.02 31.54 42.22
CA GLU A 517 2.81 31.01 43.34
C GLU A 517 3.91 30.00 42.95
N CYS A 518 4.03 29.55 41.69
CA CYS A 518 5.08 28.64 41.18
C CYS A 518 6.18 29.33 40.40
N LEU A 519 5.94 30.60 40.12
CA LEU A 519 6.97 31.59 40.34
C LEU A 519 7.55 31.48 41.82
N LEU A 520 7.14 30.45 42.68
CA LEU A 520 7.68 29.79 43.94
C LEU A 520 7.41 28.22 44.43
N ARG A 521 6.78 27.15 43.82
CA ARG A 521 6.22 25.85 44.51
C ARG A 521 6.24 24.39 43.81
N GLN A 522 5.75 23.23 44.42
CA GLN A 522 5.81 21.73 43.97
C GLN A 522 4.63 20.65 44.31
N PRO A 523 4.44 19.41 43.67
CA PRO A 523 3.21 18.44 43.67
C PRO A 523 3.32 16.82 43.74
N VAL A 524 2.22 15.93 43.73
CA VAL A 524 2.19 14.36 43.67
C VAL A 524 0.85 13.53 43.26
N ILE A 525 0.63 12.17 43.46
CA ILE A 525 -0.24 11.17 42.61
C ILE A 525 -1.15 9.97 43.27
N VAL A 526 -1.80 8.93 42.57
CA VAL A 526 -3.28 8.44 42.76
C VAL A 526 -4.04 6.97 42.63
N PRO A 527 -4.22 6.15 41.52
CA PRO A 527 -5.60 5.67 40.92
C PRO A 527 -6.24 4.13 40.65
N GLY A 528 -7.22 3.74 39.69
CA GLY A 528 -8.09 2.41 39.51
C GLY A 528 -8.97 1.96 38.16
N LYS A 529 -9.77 0.79 37.96
CA LYS A 529 -10.31 0.02 36.63
C LYS A 529 -11.72 -0.89 36.42
N THR A 530 -12.22 -1.53 35.23
CA THR A 530 -13.68 -2.09 34.73
C THR A 530 -13.95 -3.50 33.83
N VAL A 531 -14.86 -4.06 32.85
CA VAL A 531 -15.99 -3.94 31.70
C VAL A 531 -16.76 -5.24 30.95
N GLN A 532 -17.57 -5.23 29.77
CA GLN A 532 -17.80 -6.16 28.46
C GLN A 532 -19.22 -6.62 27.69
N ILE A 533 -19.32 -7.10 26.34
CA ILE A 533 -20.56 -7.31 25.33
C ILE A 533 -20.63 -8.33 24.00
N LYS A 534 -21.75 -8.59 23.14
CA LYS A 534 -21.96 -9.34 21.71
C LYS A 534 -23.44 -9.55 20.99
N SER A 535 -23.99 -10.16 19.82
CA SER A 535 -23.82 -10.90 18.40
C SER A 535 -25.23 -11.35 17.62
N GLU A 536 -25.68 -11.95 16.39
CA GLU A 536 -25.46 -12.47 14.89
C GLU A 536 -26.86 -12.85 14.02
N ASN A 537 -27.29 -13.48 12.79
CA ASN A 537 -27.01 -14.25 11.42
C ASN A 537 -28.26 -14.42 10.28
N LEU A 538 -28.27 -15.06 8.99
CA LEU A 538 -29.44 -15.21 7.90
C LEU A 538 -29.60 -16.33 6.63
N THR A 539 -30.20 -16.14 5.34
CA THR A 539 -31.06 -17.10 4.37
C THR A 539 -30.86 -17.30 2.71
N ILE A 540 -31.77 -17.90 1.77
CA ILE A 540 -31.72 -18.90 0.49
C ILE A 540 -32.25 -18.67 -1.15
N ALA A 541 -31.58 -18.33 -2.40
CA ALA A 541 -31.95 -17.53 -3.76
C ALA A 541 -31.49 -17.71 -5.35
N SER A 542 -31.58 -16.67 -6.31
CA SER A 542 -31.29 -16.49 -7.86
C SER A 542 -30.84 -15.02 -8.50
N ILE A 543 -30.21 -14.78 -9.76
CA ILE A 543 -29.46 -13.47 -10.21
C ILE A 543 -29.07 -13.02 -11.74
N LEU A 544 -28.39 -11.82 -12.02
CA LEU A 544 -27.57 -11.26 -13.21
C LEU A 544 -26.45 -10.22 -12.79
N ILE A 545 -25.39 -9.93 -13.59
CA ILE A 545 -24.26 -8.96 -13.36
C ILE A 545 -23.91 -7.96 -14.52
N VAL A 546 -23.42 -6.74 -14.22
CA VAL A 546 -22.69 -5.79 -15.11
C VAL A 546 -21.49 -5.13 -14.40
N ILE A 547 -20.26 -5.17 -14.92
CA ILE A 547 -19.04 -4.64 -14.23
C ILE A 547 -18.05 -3.99 -15.21
N SER A 548 -17.35 -2.92 -14.81
CA SER A 548 -16.24 -2.36 -15.59
C SER A 548 -15.01 -3.29 -15.63
N LEU A 549 -14.37 -3.41 -16.80
CA LEU A 549 -13.29 -4.36 -17.08
C LEU A 549 -12.12 -4.18 -16.09
N ASP A 550 -11.81 -2.93 -15.75
CA ASP A 550 -10.75 -2.57 -14.80
C ASP A 550 -11.07 -3.04 -13.36
N LYS A 551 -12.36 -3.05 -12.95
CA LYS A 551 -12.82 -3.60 -11.66
C LYS A 551 -12.95 -5.14 -11.67
N LEU A 552 -12.81 -5.82 -12.81
CA LEU A 552 -12.75 -7.29 -12.86
C LEU A 552 -11.41 -7.83 -12.32
N LEU A 553 -10.34 -7.03 -12.32
CA LEU A 553 -9.06 -7.40 -11.69
C LEU A 553 -9.15 -7.44 -10.15
N ASP A 554 -10.23 -6.91 -9.56
CA ASP A 554 -10.46 -6.98 -8.12
C ASP A 554 -10.95 -8.38 -7.71
N ARG A 555 -10.15 -9.05 -6.88
CA ARG A 555 -10.49 -10.34 -6.26
C ARG A 555 -11.87 -10.35 -5.60
N ARG A 556 -12.33 -9.20 -5.07
CA ARG A 556 -13.64 -9.06 -4.43
C ARG A 556 -14.78 -9.28 -5.42
N ASN A 557 -14.74 -8.64 -6.59
CA ASN A 557 -15.76 -8.82 -7.63
C ASN A 557 -15.73 -10.25 -8.20
N VAL A 558 -14.53 -10.78 -8.49
CA VAL A 558 -14.35 -12.18 -8.92
C VAL A 558 -14.96 -13.16 -7.92
N ASN A 559 -14.77 -12.93 -6.62
CA ASN A 559 -15.32 -13.77 -5.56
C ASN A 559 -16.85 -13.63 -5.41
N ILE A 560 -17.41 -12.43 -5.57
CA ILE A 560 -18.87 -12.21 -5.60
C ILE A 560 -19.53 -12.95 -6.78
N ILE A 561 -18.96 -12.86 -7.99
CA ILE A 561 -19.45 -13.61 -9.17
C ILE A 561 -19.38 -15.12 -8.91
N ARG A 562 -18.24 -15.61 -8.40
CA ARG A 562 -18.07 -17.02 -8.04
C ARG A 562 -19.05 -17.48 -6.95
N HIS A 563 -19.39 -16.64 -5.98
CA HIS A 563 -20.37 -16.95 -4.94
C HIS A 563 -21.78 -17.11 -5.51
N PHE A 564 -22.19 -16.22 -6.43
CA PHE A 564 -23.43 -16.41 -7.18
C PHE A 564 -23.40 -17.76 -7.90
N CYS A 565 -22.39 -18.03 -8.73
CA CYS A 565 -22.31 -19.31 -9.46
C CYS A 565 -22.24 -20.56 -8.54
N ARG A 566 -21.74 -20.43 -7.29
CA ARG A 566 -21.68 -21.51 -6.29
C ARG A 566 -22.99 -21.76 -5.56
N CYS A 567 -23.79 -20.73 -5.28
CA CYS A 567 -25.02 -20.85 -4.51
C CYS A 567 -26.24 -21.19 -5.38
N GLY A 568 -26.09 -22.06 -6.40
CA GLY A 568 -27.20 -22.57 -7.22
C GLY A 568 -27.93 -21.54 -8.09
N TYR A 569 -27.42 -20.32 -8.18
CA TYR A 569 -27.95 -19.27 -9.02
C TYR A 569 -27.74 -19.54 -10.52
N GLU A 570 -28.68 -19.10 -11.35
CA GLU A 570 -28.34 -18.77 -12.74
C GLU A 570 -27.69 -17.37 -12.79
N VAL A 571 -26.63 -17.21 -13.60
CA VAL A 571 -25.76 -16.02 -13.56
C VAL A 571 -25.30 -15.62 -14.97
N TYR A 572 -25.40 -14.34 -15.31
CA TYR A 572 -25.07 -13.74 -16.61
C TYR A 572 -24.16 -12.51 -16.42
N GLY A 573 -23.38 -12.05 -17.41
CA GLY A 573 -22.45 -10.91 -17.24
C GLY A 573 -22.26 -9.97 -18.45
N ILE A 574 -22.14 -8.66 -18.21
CA ILE A 574 -21.75 -7.65 -19.22
C ILE A 574 -20.54 -6.85 -18.72
N PHE A 575 -19.54 -6.63 -19.58
CA PHE A 575 -18.28 -5.98 -19.21
C PHE A 575 -17.89 -4.83 -20.16
N TYR A 576 -17.32 -3.73 -19.64
CA TYR A 576 -17.01 -2.52 -20.43
C TYR A 576 -15.76 -1.78 -19.91
N ARG A 577 -14.97 -1.14 -20.79
CA ARG A 577 -13.74 -0.40 -20.43
C ARG A 577 -14.02 1.05 -19.99
N GLN A 578 -13.10 1.72 -19.29
CA GLN A 578 -13.12 3.20 -19.15
C GLN A 578 -12.12 3.91 -20.10
N PRO A 579 -12.35 5.19 -20.50
CA PRO A 579 -11.58 5.84 -21.57
C PRO A 579 -10.14 6.22 -21.22
N GLU A 580 -9.80 6.36 -19.94
CA GLU A 580 -8.49 6.87 -19.51
C GLU A 580 -7.37 5.80 -19.53
N HIS A 581 -7.72 4.53 -19.73
CA HIS A 581 -6.78 3.41 -19.76
C HIS A 581 -6.47 2.95 -21.18
N SER A 582 -5.40 3.49 -21.77
CA SER A 582 -4.82 3.03 -23.03
C SER A 582 -4.50 1.53 -22.97
N SER A 583 -4.76 0.80 -24.07
CA SER A 583 -4.54 -0.64 -24.20
C SER A 583 -3.16 -1.08 -23.69
N SER A 584 -3.14 -1.78 -22.57
CA SER A 584 -1.94 -2.34 -21.95
C SER A 584 -1.80 -3.82 -22.32
N PRO A 585 -0.65 -4.46 -22.04
CA PRO A 585 -0.50 -5.91 -22.19
C PRO A 585 -1.41 -6.74 -21.26
N GLU A 586 -2.11 -6.11 -20.32
CA GLU A 586 -3.05 -6.76 -19.39
C GLU A 586 -4.40 -7.05 -20.06
N ASP A 587 -4.71 -6.41 -21.19
CA ASP A 587 -5.92 -6.64 -21.99
C ASP A 587 -6.13 -8.12 -22.35
N VAL A 588 -5.03 -8.88 -22.53
CA VAL A 588 -5.09 -10.33 -22.77
C VAL A 588 -5.60 -11.05 -21.51
N TYR A 589 -4.97 -10.81 -20.36
CA TYR A 589 -5.23 -11.46 -19.05
C TYR A 589 -6.67 -11.32 -18.55
N LEU A 590 -7.44 -10.37 -19.06
CA LEU A 590 -8.83 -10.14 -18.70
C LEU A 590 -9.81 -11.11 -19.38
N PHE A 591 -9.46 -11.70 -20.53
CA PHE A 591 -10.36 -12.60 -21.27
C PHE A 591 -10.42 -14.01 -20.67
N ASP A 592 -9.30 -14.64 -20.30
CA ASP A 592 -9.36 -16.01 -19.77
C ASP A 592 -9.92 -16.02 -18.34
N ASN A 593 -9.77 -14.93 -17.59
CA ASN A 593 -10.41 -14.75 -16.28
C ASN A 593 -11.95 -14.81 -16.40
N LEU A 594 -12.55 -14.22 -17.45
CA LEU A 594 -14.00 -14.25 -17.66
C LEU A 594 -14.55 -15.65 -17.96
N GLN A 595 -13.79 -16.48 -18.68
CA GLN A 595 -14.20 -17.86 -18.97
C GLN A 595 -14.21 -18.76 -17.72
N GLN A 596 -13.43 -18.41 -16.70
CA GLN A 596 -13.29 -19.18 -15.45
C GLN A 596 -14.35 -18.84 -14.37
N LEU A 597 -15.31 -17.96 -14.66
CA LEU A 597 -16.29 -17.49 -13.66
C LEU A 597 -17.57 -18.32 -13.57
N GLY A 598 -17.80 -19.30 -14.44
CA GLY A 598 -19.02 -20.12 -14.45
C GLY A 598 -20.27 -19.39 -14.94
N LEU A 599 -20.11 -18.26 -15.65
CA LEU A 599 -21.21 -17.48 -16.21
C LEU A 599 -21.96 -18.26 -17.30
N LYS A 600 -23.30 -18.23 -17.26
CA LYS A 600 -24.19 -18.86 -18.25
C LYS A 600 -24.08 -18.21 -19.63
N GLN A 601 -23.81 -16.90 -19.69
CA GLN A 601 -23.43 -16.15 -20.90
C GLN A 601 -22.74 -14.84 -20.51
N HIS A 602 -21.87 -14.31 -21.37
CA HIS A 602 -21.28 -12.97 -21.18
C HIS A 602 -21.04 -12.19 -22.48
N TRP A 603 -20.88 -10.86 -22.34
CA TRP A 603 -20.53 -9.93 -23.43
C TRP A 603 -19.51 -8.88 -22.97
N ILE A 604 -18.68 -8.41 -23.90
CA ILE A 604 -17.65 -7.39 -23.67
C ILE A 604 -17.86 -6.25 -24.67
N LEU A 605 -17.97 -5.02 -24.17
CA LEU A 605 -18.23 -3.81 -24.97
C LEU A 605 -16.93 -3.03 -25.18
N GLN A 606 -16.60 -2.80 -26.45
CA GLN A 606 -15.42 -2.05 -26.92
C GLN A 606 -15.84 -0.91 -27.88
N ASP A 607 -14.86 -0.16 -28.38
CA ASP A 607 -14.97 1.06 -29.20
C ASP A 607 -15.56 2.33 -28.54
N TYR A 608 -14.69 3.33 -28.37
CA TYR A 608 -15.02 4.69 -27.92
C TYR A 608 -14.72 5.73 -29.01
N TYR A 609 -15.55 5.78 -30.06
CA TYR A 609 -15.42 6.76 -31.16
C TYR A 609 -16.71 7.47 -31.55
N THR A 610 -17.49 7.94 -30.56
CA THR A 610 -18.31 9.14 -30.78
C THR A 610 -17.39 10.35 -30.87
N ALA A 611 -17.49 11.14 -31.95
CA ALA A 611 -16.68 12.36 -32.11
C ALA A 611 -16.86 13.34 -30.92
N ASP A 612 -15.86 14.17 -30.61
CA ASP A 612 -15.84 15.09 -29.44
C ASP A 612 -17.14 15.90 -29.28
N ASN A 613 -17.72 16.32 -30.40
CA ASN A 613 -18.99 17.05 -30.47
C ASN A 613 -20.14 16.31 -29.78
N PHE A 614 -20.13 14.97 -29.70
CA PHE A 614 -21.11 14.18 -28.97
C PHE A 614 -21.05 14.47 -27.47
N TYR A 615 -19.88 14.36 -26.84
CA TYR A 615 -19.72 14.61 -25.40
C TYR A 615 -20.01 16.08 -25.05
N ILE A 616 -19.57 17.01 -25.90
CA ILE A 616 -19.85 18.45 -25.75
C ILE A 616 -21.35 18.73 -25.85
N ASN A 617 -22.07 18.11 -26.80
CA ASN A 617 -23.52 18.27 -26.94
C ASN A 617 -24.29 17.53 -25.83
N PHE A 618 -23.81 16.37 -25.37
CA PHE A 618 -24.42 15.62 -24.27
C PHE A 618 -24.34 16.42 -22.96
N ALA A 619 -23.16 16.98 -22.63
CA ALA A 619 -23.00 17.86 -21.46
C ALA A 619 -23.92 19.08 -21.53
N LYS A 620 -23.94 19.79 -22.67
CA LYS A 620 -24.78 20.99 -22.88
C LYS A 620 -26.29 20.74 -22.84
N ASN A 621 -26.73 19.54 -23.22
CA ASN A 621 -28.15 19.16 -23.26
C ASN A 621 -28.58 18.28 -22.08
N SER A 622 -27.69 18.00 -21.12
CA SER A 622 -27.98 17.16 -19.95
C SER A 622 -28.81 17.93 -18.92
N THR A 623 -29.98 17.38 -18.56
CA THR A 623 -30.79 17.88 -17.44
C THR A 623 -30.23 17.50 -16.06
N HIS A 624 -29.11 16.78 -16.01
CA HIS A 624 -28.47 16.29 -14.78
C HIS A 624 -27.22 17.08 -14.35
N LEU A 625 -26.85 18.16 -15.07
CA LEU A 625 -25.71 19.03 -14.74
C LEU A 625 -26.19 20.49 -14.60
N SER A 626 -25.60 21.24 -13.66
CA SER A 626 -25.79 22.70 -13.63
C SER A 626 -25.02 23.40 -14.77
N PRO A 627 -25.35 24.65 -15.13
CA PRO A 627 -24.56 25.43 -16.08
C PRO A 627 -23.08 25.58 -15.66
N GLU A 628 -22.85 25.75 -14.35
CA GLU A 628 -21.51 25.85 -13.74
C GLU A 628 -20.74 24.53 -13.88
N GLN A 629 -21.41 23.39 -13.62
CA GLN A 629 -20.85 22.06 -13.83
C GLN A 629 -20.57 21.77 -15.32
N CYS A 630 -21.36 22.30 -16.24
CA CYS A 630 -21.09 22.19 -17.67
C CYS A 630 -19.88 23.04 -18.11
N GLU A 631 -19.69 24.24 -17.57
CA GLU A 631 -18.48 25.04 -17.84
C GLU A 631 -17.23 24.38 -17.26
N GLN A 632 -17.32 23.89 -16.02
CA GLN A 632 -16.23 23.16 -15.36
C GLN A 632 -15.89 21.85 -16.10
N TYR A 633 -16.89 21.08 -16.56
CA TYR A 633 -16.67 19.92 -17.42
C TYR A 633 -15.90 20.27 -18.71
N LEU A 634 -16.31 21.32 -19.43
CA LEU A 634 -15.65 21.71 -20.68
C LEU A 634 -14.21 22.16 -20.45
N ARG A 635 -13.93 22.79 -19.32
CA ARG A 635 -12.60 23.19 -18.88
C ARG A 635 -11.71 22.01 -18.50
N ASP A 636 -12.24 21.06 -17.74
CA ASP A 636 -11.50 19.88 -17.27
C ASP A 636 -11.23 18.92 -18.44
N TYR A 637 -12.20 18.74 -19.34
CA TYR A 637 -12.03 18.01 -20.61
C TYR A 637 -10.93 18.63 -21.49
N TYR A 638 -10.90 19.96 -21.63
CA TYR A 638 -9.85 20.68 -22.37
C TYR A 638 -8.46 20.57 -21.71
N HIS A 639 -8.41 20.38 -20.39
CA HIS A 639 -7.16 20.20 -19.64
C HIS A 639 -6.77 18.72 -19.41
N HIS A 640 -7.56 17.77 -19.93
CA HIS A 640 -7.40 16.32 -19.70
C HIS A 640 -7.36 15.95 -18.21
N GLN A 641 -8.28 16.51 -17.42
CA GLN A 641 -8.39 16.26 -15.98
C GLN A 641 -9.51 15.25 -15.68
N SER A 642 -9.14 14.13 -15.05
CA SER A 642 -10.02 13.07 -14.58
C SER A 642 -10.83 13.53 -13.36
N THR A 643 -12.09 13.93 -13.53
CA THR A 643 -13.00 14.33 -12.43
C THR A 643 -14.29 13.51 -12.42
N LEU A 644 -15.05 13.58 -11.33
CA LEU A 644 -16.34 12.91 -11.19
C LEU A 644 -17.29 13.18 -12.36
N ILE A 645 -17.34 14.45 -12.80
CA ILE A 645 -18.24 14.92 -13.85
C ILE A 645 -17.74 14.50 -15.24
N THR A 646 -16.42 14.56 -15.51
CA THR A 646 -15.89 14.10 -16.80
C THR A 646 -16.17 12.63 -17.02
N ASN A 647 -15.98 11.81 -15.98
CA ASN A 647 -16.09 10.36 -16.09
C ASN A 647 -17.57 9.94 -16.24
N TRP A 648 -18.51 10.65 -15.59
CA TRP A 648 -19.94 10.49 -15.83
C TRP A 648 -20.34 10.86 -17.26
N VAL A 649 -19.93 12.02 -17.78
CA VAL A 649 -20.26 12.46 -19.15
C VAL A 649 -19.71 11.48 -20.20
N GLN A 650 -18.48 11.00 -20.01
CA GLN A 650 -17.86 10.05 -20.93
C GLN A 650 -18.55 8.67 -20.92
N SER A 651 -19.05 8.21 -19.78
CA SER A 651 -19.76 6.92 -19.67
C SER A 651 -21.00 6.81 -20.58
N ALA A 652 -21.63 7.94 -20.92
CA ALA A 652 -22.76 8.01 -21.84
C ALA A 652 -22.39 7.69 -23.30
N GLY A 653 -21.11 7.75 -23.68
CA GLY A 653 -20.62 7.50 -25.04
C GLY A 653 -20.61 6.04 -25.50
N LEU A 654 -20.74 5.07 -24.58
CA LEU A 654 -20.64 3.65 -24.94
C LEU A 654 -21.77 3.21 -25.89
N ILE A 655 -21.40 2.55 -26.99
CA ILE A 655 -22.32 2.02 -27.99
C ILE A 655 -22.74 0.60 -27.58
N ILE A 656 -24.03 0.27 -27.72
CA ILE A 656 -24.56 -1.06 -27.42
C ILE A 656 -24.95 -1.75 -28.73
N PRO A 657 -24.41 -2.95 -29.03
CA PRO A 657 -24.82 -3.74 -30.21
C PRO A 657 -26.31 -4.13 -30.15
N PRO A 658 -27.08 -4.00 -31.24
CA PRO A 658 -28.50 -4.42 -31.28
C PRO A 658 -28.72 -5.89 -30.90
N GLU A 659 -27.74 -6.75 -31.17
CA GLU A 659 -27.77 -8.17 -30.80
C GLU A 659 -27.79 -8.38 -29.27
N LEU A 660 -27.10 -7.53 -28.50
CA LEU A 660 -27.10 -7.61 -27.04
C LEU A 660 -28.48 -7.26 -26.46
N GLN A 661 -29.14 -6.25 -27.03
CA GLN A 661 -30.47 -5.79 -26.62
C GLN A 661 -31.57 -6.83 -26.90
N ASN A 662 -31.38 -7.69 -27.89
CA ASN A 662 -32.31 -8.78 -28.19
C ASN A 662 -32.09 -10.01 -27.28
N ASN A 663 -30.84 -10.35 -26.95
CA ASN A 663 -30.52 -11.54 -26.15
C ASN A 663 -30.89 -11.44 -24.67
N ILE A 664 -31.01 -10.23 -24.12
CA ILE A 664 -31.23 -9.99 -22.67
C ILE A 664 -32.73 -10.04 -22.27
N GLN A 665 -33.66 -10.28 -23.20
CA GLN A 665 -35.12 -10.30 -22.96
C GLN A 665 -35.64 -11.49 -22.11
N GLY A 666 -34.77 -12.19 -21.38
CA GLY A 666 -35.14 -13.18 -20.38
C GLY A 666 -35.61 -12.53 -19.07
N ASN A 667 -36.36 -13.27 -18.25
CA ASN A 667 -36.90 -12.76 -16.98
C ASN A 667 -35.83 -12.77 -15.89
N ILE A 668 -34.96 -11.76 -15.90
CA ILE A 668 -33.93 -11.55 -14.89
C ILE A 668 -34.55 -11.17 -13.55
N ASP A 669 -34.23 -11.95 -12.52
CA ASP A 669 -34.67 -11.74 -11.14
C ASP A 669 -34.01 -10.51 -10.50
N LEU A 670 -32.67 -10.42 -10.58
CA LEU A 670 -31.83 -9.42 -9.90
C LEU A 670 -30.74 -8.90 -10.85
N ILE A 671 -30.26 -7.68 -10.66
CA ILE A 671 -29.09 -7.14 -11.36
C ILE A 671 -28.04 -6.72 -10.32
N TYR A 672 -26.77 -7.02 -10.56
CA TYR A 672 -25.63 -6.50 -9.78
C TYR A 672 -24.80 -5.54 -10.65
N VAL A 673 -24.47 -4.35 -10.16
CA VAL A 673 -23.57 -3.40 -10.87
C VAL A 673 -22.44 -2.84 -10.01
N ASP A 674 -21.28 -2.57 -10.62
CA ASP A 674 -20.05 -2.14 -9.90
C ASP A 674 -19.90 -0.63 -9.67
N SER A 675 -20.76 0.18 -10.28
CA SER A 675 -20.74 1.64 -10.19
C SER A 675 -22.01 2.28 -10.74
N PHE A 676 -22.45 3.41 -10.18
CA PHE A 676 -23.61 4.16 -10.67
C PHE A 676 -23.40 4.77 -12.08
N PHE A 677 -22.16 4.80 -12.59
CA PHE A 677 -21.88 5.13 -14.00
C PHE A 677 -22.56 4.16 -14.98
N CYS A 678 -22.87 2.92 -14.56
CA CYS A 678 -23.61 1.93 -15.36
C CYS A 678 -25.04 2.37 -15.75
N GLN A 679 -25.61 3.41 -15.12
CA GLN A 679 -27.01 3.81 -15.33
C GLN A 679 -27.36 4.09 -16.80
N HIS A 680 -26.41 4.61 -17.60
CA HIS A 680 -26.63 4.90 -19.01
C HIS A 680 -26.67 3.64 -19.86
N HIS A 681 -26.01 2.56 -19.42
CA HIS A 681 -26.02 1.26 -20.10
C HIS A 681 -27.30 0.50 -19.78
N LEU A 682 -27.70 0.46 -18.50
CA LEU A 682 -28.97 -0.16 -18.06
C LEU A 682 -30.19 0.48 -18.76
N LYS A 683 -30.23 1.82 -18.84
CA LYS A 683 -31.28 2.58 -19.55
C LYS A 683 -31.31 2.28 -21.06
N LYS A 684 -30.15 2.13 -21.72
CA LYS A 684 -30.06 1.74 -23.13
C LYS A 684 -30.50 0.29 -23.38
N LEU A 685 -30.30 -0.61 -22.42
CA LEU A 685 -30.75 -2.01 -22.48
C LEU A 685 -32.24 -2.19 -22.12
N GLY A 686 -32.90 -1.19 -21.55
CA GLY A 686 -34.29 -1.27 -21.09
C GLY A 686 -34.47 -2.03 -19.77
N LEU A 687 -33.41 -2.13 -18.96
CA LEU A 687 -33.41 -2.85 -17.68
C LEU A 687 -33.94 -1.98 -16.53
N ASP A 688 -34.63 -2.60 -15.58
CA ASP A 688 -35.21 -1.95 -14.41
C ASP A 688 -34.19 -1.74 -13.28
N LEU A 689 -34.01 -0.48 -12.88
CA LEU A 689 -33.11 -0.09 -11.78
C LEU A 689 -33.62 -0.57 -10.41
N ALA A 690 -34.93 -0.77 -10.23
CA ALA A 690 -35.51 -1.19 -8.95
C ALA A 690 -35.09 -2.61 -8.53
N LYS A 691 -34.63 -3.44 -9.48
CA LYS A 691 -34.06 -4.78 -9.26
C LYS A 691 -32.53 -4.80 -9.09
N THR A 692 -31.89 -3.63 -9.01
CA THR A 692 -30.43 -3.51 -9.09
C THR A 692 -29.77 -3.30 -7.73
N ILE A 693 -28.90 -4.23 -7.33
CA ILE A 693 -27.87 -4.04 -6.31
C ILE A 693 -26.73 -3.22 -6.92
N LEU A 694 -26.47 -2.04 -6.36
CA LEU A 694 -25.29 -1.23 -6.69
C LEU A 694 -24.19 -1.45 -5.65
N ALA A 695 -23.02 -1.89 -6.11
CA ALA A 695 -21.80 -1.88 -5.31
C ALA A 695 -21.23 -0.46 -5.19
N VAL A 696 -20.99 -0.01 -3.95
CA VAL A 696 -20.39 1.27 -3.60
C VAL A 696 -19.10 1.00 -2.82
N ASP A 697 -17.97 1.02 -3.52
CA ASP A 697 -16.64 0.80 -2.94
C ASP A 697 -16.05 2.05 -2.28
N LYS A 698 -16.44 3.25 -2.74
CA LYS A 698 -16.07 4.56 -2.18
C LYS A 698 -17.03 5.66 -2.64
N PHE A 699 -16.97 6.82 -1.98
CA PHE A 699 -17.47 8.08 -2.58
C PHE A 699 -16.40 8.66 -3.51
N TYR A 700 -16.72 8.79 -4.79
CA TYR A 700 -15.83 9.36 -5.80
C TYR A 700 -15.55 10.85 -5.57
N ALA A 701 -16.45 11.61 -4.94
CA ALA A 701 -16.19 13.00 -4.55
C ALA A 701 -15.11 13.13 -3.45
N TYR A 702 -14.99 12.15 -2.55
CA TYR A 702 -13.90 12.08 -1.56
C TYR A 702 -12.60 11.57 -2.19
N ASP A 703 -12.68 10.58 -3.08
CA ASP A 703 -11.54 10.07 -3.84
C ASP A 703 -10.88 11.15 -4.70
N ASP A 704 -11.67 11.97 -5.40
CA ASP A 704 -11.15 13.08 -6.19
C ASP A 704 -10.51 14.18 -5.33
N ALA A 705 -11.10 14.49 -4.17
CA ALA A 705 -10.53 15.41 -3.20
C ALA A 705 -9.16 14.92 -2.66
N LEU A 706 -9.05 13.62 -2.36
CA LEU A 706 -7.80 12.97 -1.95
C LEU A 706 -6.75 13.00 -3.08
N ARG A 707 -7.10 12.57 -4.31
CA ARG A 707 -6.20 12.59 -5.48
C ARG A 707 -5.67 13.99 -5.77
N GLN A 708 -6.52 15.01 -5.68
CA GLN A 708 -6.18 16.41 -5.94
C GLN A 708 -5.62 17.16 -4.73
N LYS A 709 -5.51 16.52 -3.55
CA LYS A 709 -5.04 17.11 -2.27
C LYS A 709 -5.76 18.42 -1.90
N ARG A 710 -7.09 18.38 -1.96
CA ARG A 710 -8.01 19.50 -1.65
C ARG A 710 -9.15 19.03 -0.75
N GLU A 711 -9.95 19.95 -0.23
CA GLU A 711 -11.22 19.58 0.41
C GLU A 711 -12.29 19.19 -0.61
N VAL A 712 -13.32 18.46 -0.16
CA VAL A 712 -14.42 17.96 -0.99
C VAL A 712 -15.27 19.12 -1.48
N ILE A 713 -15.61 19.14 -2.77
CA ILE A 713 -16.59 20.09 -3.31
C ILE A 713 -17.98 19.59 -2.91
N TYR A 714 -18.67 20.35 -2.06
CA TYR A 714 -19.97 19.96 -1.51
C TYR A 714 -21.04 19.72 -2.59
N GLN A 715 -21.01 20.51 -3.68
CA GLN A 715 -21.91 20.33 -4.82
C GLN A 715 -21.74 18.96 -5.49
N ASP A 716 -20.49 18.51 -5.68
CA ASP A 716 -20.16 17.23 -6.31
C ASP A 716 -20.57 16.04 -5.44
N LEU A 717 -20.35 16.14 -4.12
CA LEU A 717 -20.80 15.13 -3.15
C LEU A 717 -22.34 15.04 -3.08
N GLN A 718 -23.04 16.18 -3.07
CA GLN A 718 -24.51 16.18 -3.11
C GLN A 718 -25.05 15.65 -4.44
N TRP A 719 -24.39 15.93 -5.55
CA TRP A 719 -24.72 15.37 -6.85
C TRP A 719 -24.52 13.84 -6.87
N GLU A 720 -23.40 13.33 -6.32
CA GLU A 720 -23.12 11.90 -6.18
C GLU A 720 -24.18 11.19 -5.32
N ILE A 721 -24.49 11.74 -4.14
CA ILE A 721 -25.56 11.24 -3.25
C ILE A 721 -26.90 11.19 -4.00
N ASN A 722 -27.19 12.13 -4.90
CA ASN A 722 -28.41 12.11 -5.70
C ASN A 722 -28.40 11.09 -6.85
N GLN A 723 -27.23 10.67 -7.37
CA GLN A 723 -27.16 9.54 -8.31
C GLN A 723 -27.38 8.19 -7.61
N LEU A 724 -26.86 8.04 -6.38
CA LEU A 724 -27.01 6.82 -5.58
C LEU A 724 -28.47 6.53 -5.21
N LYS A 725 -29.31 7.57 -5.02
CA LYS A 725 -30.76 7.45 -4.73
C LYS A 725 -31.60 6.76 -5.82
N LEU A 726 -31.01 6.46 -6.98
CA LEU A 726 -31.68 5.78 -8.09
C LEU A 726 -31.70 4.25 -7.95
N PHE A 727 -31.09 3.70 -6.89
CA PHE A 727 -30.95 2.27 -6.64
C PHE A 727 -31.63 1.90 -5.32
N SER A 728 -32.37 0.79 -5.30
CA SER A 728 -33.13 0.31 -4.14
C SER A 728 -32.26 -0.38 -3.08
N VAL A 729 -31.14 -0.96 -3.51
CA VAL A 729 -30.19 -1.68 -2.66
C VAL A 729 -28.76 -1.22 -2.94
N LEU A 730 -28.08 -0.78 -1.89
CA LEU A 730 -26.66 -0.43 -1.90
C LEU A 730 -25.86 -1.50 -1.16
N LEU A 731 -24.72 -1.87 -1.72
CA LEU A 731 -23.84 -2.90 -1.20
C LEU A 731 -22.42 -2.35 -1.06
N THR A 732 -21.76 -2.56 0.07
CA THR A 732 -20.37 -2.13 0.23
C THR A 732 -19.54 -3.15 1.00
N THR A 733 -18.21 -3.14 0.83
CA THR A 733 -17.28 -3.95 1.64
C THR A 733 -16.69 -3.17 2.82
N LEU A 734 -17.14 -1.93 3.07
CA LEU A 734 -16.66 -1.08 4.15
C LEU A 734 -17.81 -0.79 5.12
N GLU A 735 -17.78 -1.41 6.31
CA GLU A 735 -18.89 -1.34 7.26
C GLU A 735 -19.12 0.08 7.82
N SER A 736 -18.08 0.92 7.84
CA SER A 736 -18.18 2.36 8.12
C SER A 736 -18.89 3.14 7.01
N LEU A 737 -18.61 2.80 5.74
CA LEU A 737 -19.30 3.37 4.58
C LEU A 737 -20.77 2.93 4.53
N ALA A 738 -21.09 1.70 4.95
CA ALA A 738 -22.47 1.21 5.04
C ALA A 738 -23.31 2.07 6.00
N PHE A 739 -22.81 2.30 7.22
CA PHE A 739 -23.51 3.14 8.19
C PHE A 739 -23.64 4.60 7.70
N LYS A 740 -22.62 5.15 7.03
CA LYS A 740 -22.70 6.50 6.44
C LYS A 740 -23.69 6.57 5.27
N LEU A 741 -23.76 5.54 4.42
CA LEU A 741 -24.76 5.46 3.35
C LEU A 741 -26.17 5.39 3.94
N GLN A 742 -26.38 4.64 5.03
CA GLN A 742 -27.68 4.53 5.69
C GLN A 742 -28.09 5.81 6.43
N GLU A 743 -27.13 6.57 6.99
CA GLU A 743 -27.36 7.94 7.52
C GLU A 743 -27.79 8.91 6.40
N LEU A 744 -27.17 8.82 5.21
CA LEU A 744 -27.43 9.71 4.07
C LEU A 744 -28.64 9.30 3.22
N GLN A 745 -29.04 8.01 3.27
CA GLN A 745 -30.14 7.44 2.49
C GLN A 745 -30.98 6.43 3.29
N PRO A 746 -31.74 6.88 4.30
CA PRO A 746 -32.60 6.02 5.12
C PRO A 746 -33.85 5.46 4.38
N GLN A 747 -33.84 5.43 3.05
CA GLN A 747 -34.87 4.87 2.17
C GLN A 747 -34.34 3.77 1.23
N ALA A 748 -33.02 3.54 1.21
CA ALA A 748 -32.40 2.44 0.50
C ALA A 748 -31.94 1.39 1.52
N GLU A 749 -32.04 0.11 1.18
CA GLU A 749 -31.45 -0.94 2.00
C GLU A 749 -29.94 -0.99 1.77
N VAL A 750 -29.15 -0.95 2.85
CA VAL A 750 -27.68 -0.86 2.77
C VAL A 750 -27.06 -2.07 3.47
N TYR A 751 -26.32 -2.87 2.70
CA TYR A 751 -25.69 -4.10 3.19
C TYR A 751 -24.16 -3.99 3.21
N SER A 752 -23.55 -4.52 4.27
CA SER A 752 -22.11 -4.50 4.47
C SER A 752 -21.51 -5.89 4.36
N LEU A 753 -20.89 -6.20 3.22
CA LEU A 753 -20.03 -7.36 3.07
C LEU A 753 -18.83 -7.24 4.03
N ARG A 754 -18.73 -8.13 5.01
CA ARG A 754 -17.53 -8.22 5.83
C ARG A 754 -16.47 -9.00 5.07
N THR A 755 -15.24 -8.52 5.08
CA THR A 755 -14.08 -9.32 4.67
C THR A 755 -13.48 -9.96 5.91
N THR A 756 -13.33 -11.28 5.86
CA THR A 756 -12.61 -12.09 6.86
C THR A 756 -11.29 -12.58 6.25
N ASP A 757 -10.42 -13.15 7.08
CA ASP A 757 -9.16 -13.78 6.62
C ASP A 757 -9.42 -14.98 5.67
N GLN A 758 -10.65 -15.51 5.64
CA GLN A 758 -11.12 -16.58 4.74
C GLN A 758 -11.77 -16.05 3.45
N GLY A 759 -11.87 -14.73 3.27
CA GLY A 759 -12.55 -14.09 2.15
C GLY A 759 -13.83 -13.34 2.56
N ILE A 760 -14.70 -13.08 1.58
CA ILE A 760 -15.94 -12.33 1.79
C ILE A 760 -16.94 -13.19 2.59
N ASP A 761 -17.45 -12.61 3.69
CA ASP A 761 -18.67 -13.07 4.36
C ASP A 761 -19.87 -12.69 3.50
N TYR A 762 -20.48 -13.71 2.91
CA TYR A 762 -21.62 -13.54 2.03
C TYR A 762 -22.96 -13.49 2.76
N ASP A 763 -23.07 -13.65 4.09
CA ASP A 763 -24.37 -13.62 4.77
C ASP A 763 -25.09 -12.27 4.56
N GLN A 764 -24.35 -11.17 4.41
CA GLN A 764 -24.88 -9.84 4.08
C GLN A 764 -25.21 -9.66 2.59
N LEU A 765 -24.42 -10.27 1.69
CA LEU A 765 -24.79 -10.40 0.27
C LEU A 765 -26.10 -11.16 0.14
N ASN A 766 -26.25 -12.16 0.99
CA ASN A 766 -27.36 -13.07 1.01
C ASN A 766 -28.63 -12.34 1.43
N GLN A 767 -28.59 -11.58 2.52
CA GLN A 767 -29.70 -10.71 2.95
C GLN A 767 -30.15 -9.70 1.88
N ALA A 768 -29.20 -9.08 1.16
CA ALA A 768 -29.51 -8.12 0.10
C ALA A 768 -30.35 -8.72 -1.05
N ILE A 769 -30.12 -10.00 -1.31
CA ILE A 769 -30.78 -10.74 -2.38
C ILE A 769 -32.05 -11.45 -1.85
N THR A 770 -32.11 -11.78 -0.54
CA THR A 770 -33.37 -12.08 0.18
C THR A 770 -34.37 -10.95 -0.06
N TYR A 771 -33.95 -9.72 0.26
CA TYR A 771 -34.82 -8.54 0.24
C TYR A 771 -35.45 -8.28 -1.13
N LEU A 772 -34.66 -8.35 -2.21
CA LEU A 772 -35.16 -8.09 -3.56
C LEU A 772 -36.01 -9.23 -4.14
N LEU A 773 -35.93 -10.46 -3.62
CA LEU A 773 -36.44 -11.64 -4.32
C LEU A 773 -37.35 -12.59 -3.51
N GLY A 774 -37.46 -12.45 -2.19
CA GLY A 774 -38.26 -13.34 -1.32
C GLY A 774 -37.41 -14.28 -0.47
N GLU A 775 -37.84 -15.52 -0.24
CA GLU A 775 -37.03 -16.50 0.53
C GLU A 775 -35.82 -16.95 -0.34
N LYS A 776 -34.71 -16.17 -0.26
CA LYS A 776 -33.53 -15.98 -1.17
C LYS A 776 -32.19 -15.76 -0.27
N VAL A 777 -30.85 -16.17 -0.30
CA VAL A 777 -29.66 -16.81 -1.08
C VAL A 777 -29.08 -18.23 -0.75
N LEU A 778 -28.94 -19.10 -1.77
CA LEU A 778 -29.28 -20.55 -1.74
C LEU A 778 -28.28 -21.45 -0.97
N ILE A 779 -28.68 -22.69 -0.67
CA ILE A 779 -27.91 -23.58 0.22
C ILE A 779 -26.68 -24.18 -0.48
N ALA A 780 -25.59 -23.40 -0.50
CA ALA A 780 -24.24 -23.94 -0.47
C ALA A 780 -23.84 -24.30 0.98
N PRO A 781 -22.95 -25.30 1.20
CA PRO A 781 -22.62 -25.78 2.53
C PRO A 781 -21.72 -24.81 3.32
N LYS A 782 -21.95 -24.72 4.64
CA LYS A 782 -21.07 -23.96 5.56
C LYS A 782 -19.83 -24.78 5.93
N SER A 783 -18.64 -24.24 5.65
CA SER A 783 -17.38 -24.64 6.32
C SER A 783 -16.57 -23.40 6.70
N LYS A 784 -16.40 -23.16 8.00
CA LYS A 784 -15.41 -22.21 8.53
C LYS A 784 -14.11 -22.97 8.79
N ASN A 785 -12.98 -22.45 8.30
CA ASN A 785 -11.63 -22.78 8.76
C ASN A 785 -10.67 -21.75 8.15
N VAL A 786 -9.68 -21.26 8.92
CA VAL A 786 -8.69 -20.31 8.38
C VAL A 786 -7.79 -21.06 7.40
N VAL A 787 -8.03 -20.82 6.12
CA VAL A 787 -7.28 -21.39 5.00
C VAL A 787 -5.89 -20.76 5.00
N LYS A 788 -4.88 -21.51 5.46
CA LYS A 788 -3.47 -21.13 5.28
C LYS A 788 -3.18 -20.97 3.79
N LYS A 789 -2.47 -19.90 3.42
CA LYS A 789 -2.11 -19.57 2.04
C LYS A 789 -0.67 -19.96 1.75
N VAL A 790 -0.49 -20.79 0.73
CA VAL A 790 0.78 -21.39 0.35
C VAL A 790 1.15 -20.94 -1.06
N VAL A 791 2.37 -20.42 -1.22
CA VAL A 791 2.90 -20.02 -2.52
C VAL A 791 3.86 -21.09 -3.02
N MET A 792 3.61 -21.67 -4.19
CA MET A 792 4.58 -22.52 -4.87
C MET A 792 5.29 -21.73 -5.97
N LEU A 793 6.61 -21.80 -6.03
CA LEU A 793 7.44 -21.22 -7.08
C LEU A 793 8.06 -22.34 -7.90
N TYR A 794 7.82 -22.38 -9.22
CA TYR A 794 8.29 -23.45 -10.10
C TYR A 794 8.85 -22.89 -11.42
N PRO A 795 10.11 -23.19 -11.80
CA PRO A 795 10.84 -22.45 -12.84
C PRO A 795 10.47 -22.80 -14.28
N TRP A 796 9.67 -23.85 -14.52
CA TRP A 796 9.38 -24.35 -15.86
C TRP A 796 7.94 -24.07 -16.27
N GLY A 797 7.70 -23.80 -17.57
CA GLY A 797 6.38 -23.44 -18.10
C GLY A 797 5.45 -24.61 -18.42
N ASP A 798 5.75 -25.80 -17.91
CA ASP A 798 5.06 -27.07 -18.22
C ASP A 798 4.16 -27.58 -17.07
N ILE A 799 4.00 -26.79 -15.98
CA ILE A 799 3.42 -27.32 -14.74
C ILE A 799 1.97 -27.80 -14.90
N GLU A 800 1.08 -27.00 -15.48
CA GLU A 800 -0.31 -27.43 -15.76
C GLU A 800 -0.39 -28.64 -16.69
N GLU A 801 0.51 -28.71 -17.67
CA GLU A 801 0.50 -29.74 -18.71
C GLU A 801 1.06 -31.09 -18.22
N ARG A 802 1.58 -31.14 -16.99
CA ARG A 802 2.17 -32.32 -16.33
C ARG A 802 3.17 -33.08 -17.24
N CYS A 803 3.84 -32.33 -18.14
CA CYS A 803 4.58 -32.86 -19.30
C CYS A 803 6.00 -33.40 -18.99
N SER A 804 6.44 -33.29 -17.73
CA SER A 804 7.70 -33.82 -17.22
C SER A 804 7.51 -34.44 -15.84
N GLY A 805 8.50 -35.19 -15.37
CA GLY A 805 8.44 -35.78 -14.02
C GLY A 805 8.36 -34.74 -12.91
N ALA A 806 8.97 -33.56 -13.13
CA ALA A 806 8.90 -32.44 -12.20
C ALA A 806 7.51 -31.81 -12.18
N SER A 807 6.92 -31.48 -13.34
CA SER A 807 5.55 -30.92 -13.39
C SER A 807 4.49 -31.89 -12.91
N GLN A 808 4.64 -33.19 -13.17
CA GLN A 808 3.83 -34.22 -12.50
C GLN A 808 3.95 -34.14 -10.97
N ARG A 809 5.17 -34.11 -10.42
CA ARG A 809 5.41 -34.12 -8.97
C ARG A 809 4.93 -32.83 -8.30
N SER A 810 5.48 -31.68 -8.68
CA SER A 810 5.15 -30.36 -8.12
C SER A 810 3.67 -30.05 -8.31
N GLY A 811 3.10 -30.42 -9.45
CA GLY A 811 1.66 -30.38 -9.71
C GLY A 811 0.86 -31.16 -8.67
N ARG A 812 1.16 -32.46 -8.47
CA ARG A 812 0.48 -33.28 -7.44
C ARG A 812 0.69 -32.78 -6.01
N VAL A 813 1.82 -32.12 -5.69
CA VAL A 813 2.02 -31.47 -4.38
C VAL A 813 1.06 -30.29 -4.23
N ALA A 814 0.93 -29.44 -5.25
CA ALA A 814 -0.03 -28.34 -5.23
C ALA A 814 -1.49 -28.84 -5.15
N ASP A 815 -1.83 -29.87 -5.93
CA ASP A 815 -3.16 -30.49 -5.93
C ASP A 815 -3.50 -31.10 -4.55
N PHE A 816 -2.53 -31.81 -3.93
CA PHE A 816 -2.67 -32.38 -2.59
C PHE A 816 -2.88 -31.31 -1.52
N LEU A 817 -2.01 -30.30 -1.46
CA LEU A 817 -2.11 -29.21 -0.48
C LEU A 817 -3.44 -28.46 -0.60
N ALA A 818 -3.94 -28.25 -1.82
CA ALA A 818 -5.25 -27.63 -2.03
C ALA A 818 -6.42 -28.58 -1.68
N SER A 819 -6.26 -29.90 -1.83
CA SER A 819 -7.27 -30.87 -1.38
C SER A 819 -7.41 -30.93 0.16
N GLU A 820 -6.33 -30.63 0.88
CA GLU A 820 -6.28 -30.50 2.34
C GLU A 820 -6.77 -29.12 2.84
N GLY A 821 -7.29 -28.27 1.94
CA GLY A 821 -7.96 -27.01 2.28
C GLY A 821 -7.05 -25.79 2.42
N LEU A 822 -5.93 -25.74 1.67
CA LEU A 822 -4.99 -24.62 1.62
C LEU A 822 -5.21 -23.74 0.37
N ASP A 823 -4.99 -22.42 0.44
CA ASP A 823 -5.02 -21.51 -0.73
C ASP A 823 -3.66 -21.60 -1.45
N VAL A 824 -3.58 -22.47 -2.46
CA VAL A 824 -2.33 -22.73 -3.19
C VAL A 824 -2.24 -21.86 -4.43
N THR A 825 -1.34 -20.87 -4.41
CA THR A 825 -0.97 -20.08 -5.59
C THR A 825 0.39 -20.54 -6.15
N VAL A 826 0.41 -21.01 -7.39
CA VAL A 826 1.61 -21.40 -8.14
C VAL A 826 2.09 -20.23 -9.02
N LEU A 827 3.36 -19.86 -8.94
CA LEU A 827 4.04 -18.98 -9.91
C LEU A 827 4.98 -19.80 -10.80
N SER A 828 4.79 -19.69 -12.12
CA SER A 828 5.54 -20.40 -13.17
C SER A 828 6.07 -19.44 -14.23
N VAL A 829 7.08 -19.84 -15.02
CA VAL A 829 7.55 -19.08 -16.19
C VAL A 829 6.65 -19.35 -17.39
N GLY A 830 6.18 -18.33 -18.10
CA GLY A 830 5.46 -18.55 -19.35
C GLY A 830 4.65 -17.37 -19.89
N ASP A 831 4.06 -17.62 -21.05
CA ASP A 831 3.24 -16.67 -21.83
C ASP A 831 1.73 -16.87 -21.64
N ARG A 832 1.31 -17.87 -20.84
CA ARG A 832 -0.11 -18.18 -20.55
C ARG A 832 -0.71 -17.09 -19.65
N GLN A 833 -2.04 -16.96 -19.66
CA GLN A 833 -2.75 -16.15 -18.68
C GLN A 833 -2.82 -16.87 -17.33
N SER A 834 -3.12 -16.14 -16.25
CA SER A 834 -3.38 -16.74 -14.93
C SER A 834 -4.72 -17.49 -14.93
N ASN A 835 -4.74 -18.69 -14.37
CA ASN A 835 -5.91 -19.55 -14.36
C ASN A 835 -6.05 -20.41 -13.10
N TRP A 836 -7.26 -20.92 -12.87
CA TRP A 836 -7.60 -21.80 -11.76
C TRP A 836 -7.86 -23.21 -12.27
N HIS A 837 -7.20 -24.20 -11.68
CA HIS A 837 -7.42 -25.61 -11.94
C HIS A 837 -7.75 -26.33 -10.62
N GLY A 838 -9.00 -26.77 -10.48
CA GLY A 838 -9.53 -27.25 -9.20
C GLY A 838 -9.51 -26.14 -8.14
N GLN A 839 -8.71 -26.33 -7.10
CA GLN A 839 -8.49 -25.36 -6.01
C GLN A 839 -7.14 -24.62 -6.11
N VAL A 840 -6.32 -24.92 -7.12
CA VAL A 840 -4.98 -24.32 -7.30
C VAL A 840 -5.05 -23.15 -8.29
N HIS A 841 -4.38 -22.04 -7.96
CA HIS A 841 -4.29 -20.83 -8.78
C HIS A 841 -2.91 -20.73 -9.45
N TYR A 842 -2.84 -20.96 -10.76
CA TYR A 842 -1.62 -20.84 -11.54
C TYR A 842 -1.45 -19.42 -12.09
N ARG A 843 -0.24 -18.88 -11.96
CA ARG A 843 0.16 -17.55 -12.42
C ARG A 843 1.45 -17.66 -13.22
N TYR A 844 1.57 -16.87 -14.28
CA TYR A 844 2.69 -16.93 -15.19
C TYR A 844 3.50 -15.63 -15.24
N PHE A 845 4.82 -15.78 -15.29
CA PHE A 845 5.76 -14.71 -15.54
C PHE A 845 6.44 -14.89 -16.90
N LYS A 846 6.11 -14.00 -17.83
CA LYS A 846 6.94 -13.74 -19.00
C LYS A 846 8.05 -12.76 -18.62
N SER A 847 9.29 -13.23 -18.55
CA SER A 847 10.42 -12.30 -18.39
C SER A 847 10.45 -11.35 -19.59
N GLY A 848 10.40 -10.06 -19.28
CA GLY A 848 10.52 -9.00 -20.28
C GLY A 848 11.96 -8.65 -20.60
N PHE A 849 12.94 -9.40 -20.07
CA PHE A 849 14.36 -9.05 -20.03
C PHE A 849 15.09 -9.46 -21.32
N PRO A 850 15.25 -8.58 -22.33
CA PRO A 850 15.82 -8.95 -23.64
C PRO A 850 17.34 -9.13 -23.58
N GLN A 851 17.89 -8.98 -22.37
CA GLN A 851 19.30 -9.07 -22.03
C GLN A 851 19.65 -10.40 -21.35
N GLY A 852 18.75 -11.39 -21.28
CA GLY A 852 19.08 -12.74 -20.77
C GLY A 852 20.25 -13.36 -21.55
N GLU A 853 20.21 -13.33 -22.88
CA GLU A 853 21.34 -13.68 -23.74
C GLU A 853 22.58 -12.79 -23.50
N LEU A 854 22.40 -11.52 -23.15
CA LEU A 854 23.52 -10.59 -22.92
C LEU A 854 24.21 -10.90 -21.58
N VAL A 855 23.45 -11.19 -20.52
CA VAL A 855 23.98 -11.66 -19.24
C VAL A 855 24.69 -12.99 -19.43
N GLN A 856 24.07 -13.96 -20.12
CA GLN A 856 24.72 -15.23 -20.43
C GLN A 856 26.05 -15.03 -21.19
N LYS A 857 26.06 -14.19 -22.24
CA LYS A 857 27.29 -13.88 -23.00
C LYS A 857 28.33 -13.13 -22.17
N VAL A 858 27.93 -12.20 -21.31
CA VAL A 858 28.84 -11.45 -20.41
C VAL A 858 29.48 -12.39 -19.38
N TYR A 859 28.71 -13.28 -18.75
CA TYR A 859 29.25 -14.27 -17.81
C TYR A 859 30.10 -15.35 -18.52
N GLN A 860 29.73 -15.79 -19.73
CA GLN A 860 30.56 -16.66 -20.57
C GLN A 860 31.88 -15.98 -20.97
N GLU A 861 31.87 -14.71 -21.38
CA GLU A 861 33.09 -13.97 -21.76
C GLU A 861 33.95 -13.62 -20.54
N ALA A 862 33.33 -13.31 -19.39
CA ALA A 862 34.03 -13.17 -18.12
C ALA A 862 34.72 -14.48 -17.71
N PHE A 863 34.02 -15.62 -17.77
CA PHE A 863 34.58 -16.94 -17.49
C PHE A 863 35.73 -17.30 -18.43
N LEU A 864 35.56 -17.13 -19.75
CA LEU A 864 36.61 -17.36 -20.74
C LEU A 864 37.83 -16.43 -20.54
N SER A 865 37.60 -15.18 -20.14
CA SER A 865 38.66 -14.24 -19.79
C SER A 865 39.40 -14.67 -18.52
N TRP A 866 38.69 -15.14 -17.50
CA TRP A 866 39.25 -15.58 -16.23
C TRP A 866 40.04 -16.89 -16.37
N GLN A 867 39.51 -17.87 -17.11
CA GLN A 867 40.20 -19.11 -17.51
C GLN A 867 41.52 -18.80 -18.24
N LYS A 868 41.51 -17.79 -19.13
CA LYS A 868 42.70 -17.32 -19.85
C LYS A 868 43.67 -16.53 -18.97
N MET A 869 43.17 -15.80 -17.97
CA MET A 869 44.00 -15.01 -17.03
C MET A 869 44.70 -15.90 -16.00
N LEU A 870 44.02 -16.93 -15.49
CA LEU A 870 44.59 -17.92 -14.55
C LEU A 870 45.58 -18.88 -15.21
N ASN A 871 45.62 -18.91 -16.56
CA ASN A 871 46.65 -19.57 -17.37
C ASN A 871 46.95 -21.02 -16.94
N ILE A 872 45.88 -21.80 -16.70
CA ILE A 872 45.97 -23.15 -16.12
C ILE A 872 46.47 -24.15 -17.17
N SER A 873 47.78 -24.20 -17.33
CA SER A 873 48.49 -25.36 -17.85
C SER A 873 48.70 -26.37 -16.72
N LEU A 874 47.63 -27.08 -16.33
CA LEU A 874 47.78 -28.34 -15.62
C LEU A 874 48.08 -29.44 -16.64
N SER A 875 49.37 -29.61 -16.94
CA SER A 875 49.87 -30.92 -17.33
C SER A 875 49.72 -31.88 -16.16
N ASP A 876 49.76 -33.18 -16.46
CA ASP A 876 49.99 -34.24 -15.47
C ASP A 876 48.86 -34.47 -14.45
N ASN A 877 47.61 -34.46 -14.93
CA ASN A 877 46.83 -35.71 -14.96
C ASN A 877 45.70 -35.67 -16.01
N SER A 878 45.16 -36.83 -16.37
CA SER A 878 44.40 -37.04 -17.60
C SER A 878 43.02 -36.36 -17.69
N ASN A 879 42.70 -35.85 -18.88
CA ASN A 879 41.36 -35.58 -19.44
C ASN A 879 40.63 -34.25 -19.12
N SER A 880 41.22 -33.26 -18.47
CA SER A 880 40.62 -31.91 -18.37
C SER A 880 40.76 -31.10 -19.68
N SER A 881 39.90 -31.35 -20.67
CA SER A 881 39.89 -30.58 -21.93
C SER A 881 39.55 -29.10 -21.72
N THR A 882 40.21 -28.20 -22.46
CA THR A 882 39.90 -26.77 -22.45
C THR A 882 38.49 -26.51 -22.98
N LEU A 883 37.57 -26.12 -22.09
CA LEU A 883 36.17 -25.84 -22.42
C LEU A 883 36.02 -24.90 -23.62
N SER A 884 35.36 -25.38 -24.67
CA SER A 884 35.12 -24.60 -25.88
C SER A 884 33.95 -23.62 -25.69
N ARG A 885 33.93 -22.54 -26.47
CA ARG A 885 32.82 -21.57 -26.48
C ARG A 885 31.48 -22.24 -26.87
N GLN A 886 31.52 -23.32 -27.64
CA GLN A 886 30.36 -24.14 -27.98
C GLN A 886 29.86 -24.92 -26.75
N GLN A 887 30.74 -25.63 -26.03
CA GLN A 887 30.37 -26.36 -24.81
C GLN A 887 29.79 -25.44 -23.72
N LEU A 888 30.30 -24.22 -23.59
CA LEU A 888 29.76 -23.20 -22.68
C LEU A 888 28.38 -22.65 -23.10
N THR A 889 28.00 -22.80 -24.37
CA THR A 889 26.70 -22.42 -24.92
C THR A 889 25.67 -23.55 -24.81
N GLU A 890 26.13 -24.80 -24.96
CA GLU A 890 25.29 -26.01 -24.88
C GLU A 890 24.90 -26.36 -23.43
N ASN A 891 25.73 -26.03 -22.44
CA ASN A 891 25.42 -26.26 -21.02
C ASN A 891 24.61 -25.11 -20.42
N TRP A 892 23.36 -25.37 -20.05
CA TRP A 892 22.42 -24.37 -19.50
C TRP A 892 22.57 -24.16 -17.98
N LEU A 893 22.96 -25.19 -17.23
CA LEU A 893 22.77 -25.27 -15.78
C LEU A 893 23.45 -24.14 -14.96
N PRO A 894 24.71 -23.73 -15.21
CA PRO A 894 25.30 -22.63 -14.45
C PRO A 894 24.60 -21.28 -14.67
N TRP A 895 23.94 -21.09 -15.82
CA TRP A 895 23.38 -19.80 -16.22
C TRP A 895 21.96 -19.55 -15.68
N ILE A 896 21.20 -20.59 -15.36
CA ILE A 896 19.80 -20.43 -14.92
C ILE A 896 19.69 -19.74 -13.55
N TYR A 897 20.63 -19.99 -12.64
CA TYR A 897 20.75 -19.29 -11.35
C TYR A 897 20.93 -17.77 -11.50
N TYR A 898 21.39 -17.32 -12.67
CA TYR A 898 21.62 -15.91 -13.00
C TYR A 898 20.56 -15.32 -13.92
N SER A 899 19.68 -16.13 -14.55
CA SER A 899 18.75 -15.67 -15.59
C SER A 899 17.74 -14.64 -15.09
N SER A 900 17.31 -14.78 -13.83
CA SER A 900 16.31 -13.91 -13.19
C SER A 900 16.88 -13.07 -12.04
N ARG A 901 18.13 -13.32 -11.62
CA ARG A 901 18.80 -12.71 -10.44
C ARG A 901 18.97 -11.19 -10.52
N PHE A 902 18.83 -10.63 -11.72
CA PHE A 902 18.95 -9.19 -12.00
C PHE A 902 17.70 -8.60 -12.68
N ASP A 903 16.62 -9.38 -12.82
CA ASP A 903 15.35 -8.90 -13.36
C ASP A 903 14.52 -8.28 -12.22
N ALA A 904 14.62 -6.97 -12.03
CA ALA A 904 13.91 -6.25 -10.97
C ALA A 904 12.39 -6.42 -11.06
N ARG A 905 11.83 -6.61 -12.27
CA ARG A 905 10.40 -6.88 -12.46
C ARG A 905 10.03 -8.28 -11.97
N PHE A 906 10.93 -9.25 -12.08
CA PHE A 906 10.76 -10.57 -11.48
C PHE A 906 10.78 -10.50 -9.95
N GLN A 907 11.73 -9.76 -9.37
CA GLN A 907 11.78 -9.55 -7.91
C GLN A 907 10.49 -8.90 -7.39
N GLU A 908 10.02 -7.81 -8.02
CA GLU A 908 8.74 -7.19 -7.68
C GLU A 908 7.55 -8.16 -7.74
N ILE A 909 7.56 -9.11 -8.68
CA ILE A 909 6.50 -10.11 -8.81
C ILE A 909 6.59 -11.18 -7.73
N LEU A 910 7.79 -11.65 -7.36
CA LEU A 910 7.98 -12.53 -6.21
C LEU A 910 7.51 -11.86 -4.92
N GLU A 911 7.92 -10.62 -4.67
CA GLU A 911 7.49 -9.84 -3.50
C GLU A 911 5.97 -9.71 -3.41
N ARG A 912 5.27 -9.48 -4.53
CA ARG A 912 3.80 -9.38 -4.60
C ARG A 912 3.06 -10.73 -4.54
N VAL A 913 3.74 -11.85 -4.84
CA VAL A 913 3.13 -13.20 -4.75
C VAL A 913 3.29 -13.75 -3.32
N ILE A 914 4.47 -13.55 -2.72
CA ILE A 914 4.82 -13.95 -1.34
C ILE A 914 4.10 -13.06 -0.31
N ASP A 915 3.59 -11.89 -0.71
CA ASP A 915 2.82 -10.98 0.13
C ASP A 915 1.62 -11.68 0.81
N GLY A 916 1.64 -11.74 2.15
CA GLY A 916 0.63 -12.43 2.95
C GLY A 916 0.50 -13.93 2.65
N ALA A 917 1.60 -14.64 2.40
CA ALA A 917 1.64 -16.10 2.38
C ALA A 917 2.17 -16.63 3.73
N ASP A 918 1.62 -17.73 4.24
CA ASP A 918 2.13 -18.37 5.45
C ASP A 918 3.46 -19.10 5.19
N ALA A 919 3.62 -19.65 3.98
CA ALA A 919 4.82 -20.34 3.54
C ALA A 919 5.03 -20.30 2.02
N VAL A 920 6.27 -20.53 1.60
CA VAL A 920 6.69 -20.64 0.22
C VAL A 920 7.32 -22.01 -0.02
N LEU A 921 6.81 -22.77 -1.00
CA LEU A 921 7.45 -23.95 -1.57
C LEU A 921 8.24 -23.53 -2.82
N LEU A 922 9.56 -23.60 -2.78
CA LEU A 922 10.42 -23.37 -3.92
C LEU A 922 10.85 -24.70 -4.55
N GLU A 923 10.26 -25.03 -5.69
CA GLU A 923 10.62 -26.21 -6.47
C GLU A 923 11.81 -25.89 -7.38
N TYR A 924 12.95 -26.57 -7.17
CA TYR A 924 14.29 -26.25 -7.68
C TYR A 924 14.97 -25.01 -7.05
N PRO A 925 16.30 -25.06 -6.81
CA PRO A 925 17.05 -24.00 -6.13
C PRO A 925 17.22 -22.68 -6.91
N PHE A 926 16.89 -22.62 -8.21
CA PHE A 926 17.32 -21.53 -9.12
C PHE A 926 16.91 -20.12 -8.70
N TRP A 927 15.84 -19.96 -7.92
CA TRP A 927 15.34 -18.66 -7.47
C TRP A 927 15.58 -18.38 -5.98
N ALA A 928 16.28 -19.26 -5.25
CA ALA A 928 16.46 -19.13 -3.80
C ALA A 928 17.21 -17.85 -3.41
N ALA A 929 18.20 -17.42 -4.22
CA ALA A 929 18.93 -16.17 -4.05
C ALA A 929 18.07 -14.89 -4.19
N ILE A 930 16.80 -15.02 -4.58
CA ILE A 930 15.80 -13.94 -4.63
C ILE A 930 14.70 -14.22 -3.58
N ALA A 931 14.15 -15.44 -3.57
CA ALA A 931 13.06 -15.84 -2.69
C ALA A 931 13.46 -15.86 -1.20
N GLY A 932 14.64 -16.38 -0.86
CA GLY A 932 15.16 -16.47 0.51
C GLY A 932 15.21 -15.12 1.23
N PRO A 933 15.90 -14.10 0.67
CA PRO A 933 15.89 -12.74 1.20
C PRO A 933 14.48 -12.15 1.34
N ILE A 934 13.57 -12.38 0.38
CA ILE A 934 12.18 -11.91 0.46
C ILE A 934 11.42 -12.58 1.62
N CYS A 935 11.52 -13.91 1.74
CA CYS A 935 10.86 -14.69 2.79
C CYS A 935 11.38 -14.31 4.18
N ARG A 936 12.71 -14.26 4.35
CA ARG A 936 13.41 -13.87 5.58
C ARG A 936 13.04 -12.45 6.03
N ASN A 937 12.95 -11.49 5.11
CA ASN A 937 12.55 -10.12 5.41
C ASN A 937 11.06 -9.98 5.79
N ARG A 938 10.22 -10.98 5.45
CA ARG A 938 8.77 -10.99 5.67
C ARG A 938 8.33 -11.96 6.77
N GLY A 939 9.23 -12.76 7.33
CA GLY A 939 8.92 -13.78 8.34
C GLY A 939 8.17 -15.00 7.79
N VAL A 940 8.27 -15.25 6.47
CA VAL A 940 7.58 -16.35 5.78
C VAL A 940 8.49 -17.57 5.70
N LYS A 941 8.00 -18.78 5.99
CA LYS A 941 8.77 -20.02 5.98
C LYS A 941 9.07 -20.47 4.53
N LEU A 942 10.33 -20.70 4.18
CA LEU A 942 10.77 -21.17 2.87
C LEU A 942 11.17 -22.66 2.89
N ILE A 943 10.39 -23.48 2.20
CA ILE A 943 10.61 -24.92 2.01
C ILE A 943 11.13 -25.12 0.58
N LEU A 944 12.31 -25.71 0.38
CA LEU A 944 12.94 -25.85 -0.95
C LEU A 944 13.07 -27.33 -1.36
N THR A 945 12.43 -27.71 -2.47
CA THR A 945 12.54 -29.05 -3.05
C THR A 945 13.70 -29.14 -4.05
N ALA A 946 14.74 -29.89 -3.70
CA ALA A 946 15.76 -30.37 -4.62
C ALA A 946 15.24 -31.63 -5.35
N HIS A 947 14.90 -31.47 -6.64
CA HIS A 947 14.37 -32.57 -7.48
C HIS A 947 15.43 -33.63 -7.82
N ASP A 948 16.68 -33.20 -7.96
CA ASP A 948 17.88 -34.01 -8.14
C ASP A 948 19.10 -33.21 -7.67
N VAL A 949 20.26 -33.84 -7.53
CA VAL A 949 21.53 -33.10 -7.49
C VAL A 949 21.89 -32.70 -8.92
N LEU A 950 21.56 -31.47 -9.27
CA LEU A 950 21.69 -30.90 -10.61
C LEU A 950 23.14 -30.94 -11.09
N ALA A 951 24.11 -30.69 -10.21
CA ALA A 951 25.53 -30.75 -10.56
C ALA A 951 25.97 -32.11 -11.15
N LYS A 952 25.30 -33.23 -10.81
CA LYS A 952 25.56 -34.57 -11.37
C LYS A 952 25.12 -34.71 -12.85
N GLN A 953 24.39 -33.74 -13.41
CA GLN A 953 24.07 -33.71 -14.85
C GLN A 953 25.29 -33.28 -15.70
N LEU A 954 26.28 -32.65 -15.08
CA LEU A 954 27.54 -32.24 -15.70
C LEU A 954 28.65 -33.26 -15.38
N PRO A 955 29.73 -33.36 -16.18
CA PRO A 955 30.85 -34.25 -15.88
C PRO A 955 31.50 -33.85 -14.53
N THR A 956 31.60 -34.81 -13.60
CA THR A 956 31.94 -34.56 -12.19
C THR A 956 33.23 -33.76 -11.99
N ASP A 957 34.26 -34.06 -12.78
CA ASP A 957 35.58 -33.41 -12.71
C ASP A 957 35.65 -32.06 -13.45
N SER A 958 34.53 -31.57 -14.00
CA SER A 958 34.48 -30.31 -14.73
C SER A 958 34.26 -29.11 -13.80
N TRP A 959 34.91 -27.99 -14.12
CA TRP A 959 34.66 -26.70 -13.45
C TRP A 959 33.20 -26.25 -13.52
N LEU A 960 32.46 -26.62 -14.57
CA LEU A 960 31.03 -26.28 -14.66
C LEU A 960 30.19 -27.06 -13.65
N ALA A 961 30.54 -28.33 -13.36
CA ALA A 961 29.92 -29.09 -12.27
C ALA A 961 30.25 -28.47 -10.91
N GLN A 962 31.49 -28.04 -10.69
CA GLN A 962 31.92 -27.39 -9.44
C GLN A 962 31.22 -26.04 -9.21
N ILE A 963 31.04 -25.23 -10.25
CA ILE A 963 30.28 -23.97 -10.19
C ILE A 963 28.79 -24.22 -9.96
N ALA A 964 28.19 -25.15 -10.72
CA ALA A 964 26.78 -25.51 -10.54
C ALA A 964 26.50 -26.04 -9.13
N LEU A 965 27.41 -26.86 -8.57
CA LEU A 965 27.34 -27.34 -7.19
C LEU A 965 27.47 -26.20 -6.18
N ALA A 966 28.33 -25.20 -6.41
CA ALA A 966 28.46 -24.06 -5.51
C ALA A 966 27.18 -23.21 -5.44
N GLU A 967 26.57 -22.89 -6.59
CA GLU A 967 25.26 -22.19 -6.63
C GLU A 967 24.14 -23.06 -6.04
N GLU A 968 24.13 -24.37 -6.32
CA GLU A 968 23.16 -25.33 -5.78
C GLU A 968 23.22 -25.39 -4.24
N LEU A 969 24.42 -25.55 -3.66
CA LEU A 969 24.63 -25.57 -2.22
C LEU A 969 24.31 -24.21 -1.56
N GLN A 970 24.68 -23.09 -2.19
CA GLN A 970 24.34 -21.76 -1.65
C GLN A 970 22.82 -21.53 -1.67
N ALA A 971 22.14 -21.90 -2.75
CA ALA A 971 20.70 -21.75 -2.87
C ALA A 971 19.93 -22.61 -1.84
N LEU A 972 20.42 -23.82 -1.55
CA LEU A 972 19.85 -24.69 -0.52
C LEU A 972 20.04 -24.13 0.91
N GLN A 973 21.06 -23.30 1.14
CA GLN A 973 21.29 -22.61 2.43
C GLN A 973 20.41 -21.37 2.65
N GLU A 974 19.65 -20.91 1.65
CA GLU A 974 18.70 -19.80 1.81
C GLU A 974 17.32 -20.25 2.35
N ALA A 975 17.04 -21.56 2.38
CA ALA A 975 15.78 -22.15 2.82
C ALA A 975 15.79 -22.51 4.32
N ASP A 976 14.62 -22.47 4.96
CA ASP A 976 14.43 -22.92 6.35
C ASP A 976 14.35 -24.45 6.42
N GLU A 977 13.75 -25.07 5.40
CA GLU A 977 13.59 -26.52 5.28
C GLU A 977 13.94 -26.98 3.84
N VAL A 978 14.65 -28.10 3.71
CA VAL A 978 15.00 -28.68 2.39
C VAL A 978 14.36 -30.05 2.21
N VAL A 979 13.82 -30.32 1.03
CA VAL A 979 13.22 -31.60 0.63
C VAL A 979 14.03 -32.23 -0.50
N THR A 980 14.26 -33.54 -0.44
CA THR A 980 15.02 -34.33 -1.43
C THR A 980 14.21 -35.55 -1.89
N LEU A 981 14.39 -35.96 -3.16
CA LEU A 981 13.55 -37.01 -3.77
C LEU A 981 14.13 -38.43 -3.68
N SER A 982 15.40 -38.59 -3.30
CA SER A 982 16.06 -39.90 -3.22
C SER A 982 16.96 -39.97 -1.97
N PRO A 983 17.13 -41.15 -1.34
CA PRO A 983 18.08 -41.30 -0.24
C PRO A 983 19.53 -41.00 -0.67
N GLU A 984 19.87 -41.22 -1.93
CA GLU A 984 21.18 -40.94 -2.51
C GLU A 984 21.45 -39.43 -2.66
N ASP A 985 20.44 -38.63 -2.99
CA ASP A 985 20.54 -37.17 -3.04
C ASP A 985 20.49 -36.57 -1.62
N GLN A 986 19.68 -37.13 -0.71
CA GLN A 986 19.69 -36.78 0.71
C GLN A 986 21.08 -37.02 1.33
N ALA A 987 21.69 -38.18 1.09
CA ALA A 987 23.03 -38.51 1.55
C ALA A 987 24.11 -37.61 0.92
N PHE A 988 23.96 -37.25 -0.36
CA PHE A 988 24.85 -36.32 -1.03
C PHE A 988 24.81 -34.93 -0.37
N PHE A 989 23.64 -34.30 -0.25
CA PHE A 989 23.53 -32.96 0.35
C PHE A 989 23.92 -32.96 1.84
N ARG A 990 23.64 -34.05 2.56
CA ARG A 990 24.12 -34.24 3.95
C ARG A 990 25.64 -34.26 4.06
N SER A 991 26.38 -34.70 3.04
CA SER A 991 27.86 -34.63 3.04
C SER A 991 28.40 -33.20 2.95
N TYR A 992 27.57 -32.24 2.53
CA TYR A 992 27.83 -30.80 2.54
C TYR A 992 27.12 -30.08 3.71
N ASN A 993 26.77 -30.82 4.77
CA ASN A 993 26.06 -30.33 5.98
C ASN A 993 24.64 -29.77 5.74
N ILE A 994 24.02 -30.02 4.59
CA ILE A 994 22.61 -29.65 4.35
C ILE A 994 21.71 -30.77 4.89
N GLY A 995 21.00 -30.48 5.97
CA GLY A 995 19.90 -31.33 6.44
C GLY A 995 18.72 -31.25 5.47
N SER A 996 18.03 -32.38 5.26
CA SER A 996 16.86 -32.40 4.36
C SER A 996 15.94 -33.59 4.65
N HIS A 997 14.65 -33.41 4.35
CA HIS A 997 13.61 -34.43 4.44
C HIS A 997 13.55 -35.24 3.15
N TYR A 998 13.26 -36.54 3.26
CA TYR A 998 13.11 -37.43 2.11
C TYR A 998 11.62 -37.55 1.75
N VAL A 999 11.22 -36.97 0.62
CA VAL A 999 9.84 -37.01 0.10
C VAL A 999 9.87 -37.41 -1.39
N PRO A 1000 9.85 -38.71 -1.71
CA PRO A 1000 9.96 -39.22 -3.08
C PRO A 1000 8.75 -38.82 -3.94
N ILE A 1001 8.82 -39.13 -5.24
CA ILE A 1001 7.72 -38.85 -6.19
C ILE A 1001 6.52 -39.75 -5.89
N GLY A 1002 5.35 -39.14 -5.67
CA GLY A 1002 4.08 -39.83 -5.49
C GLY A 1002 3.24 -39.95 -6.76
N LEU A 1003 2.43 -41.01 -6.81
CA LEU A 1003 1.33 -41.22 -7.76
C LEU A 1003 -0.02 -41.13 -7.04
N ASP A 1004 -1.11 -40.89 -7.78
CA ASP A 1004 -2.43 -41.36 -7.31
C ASP A 1004 -2.59 -42.81 -7.73
N VAL A 1005 -2.35 -43.76 -6.83
CA VAL A 1005 -2.37 -45.20 -7.16
C VAL A 1005 -3.77 -45.66 -7.57
N ALA A 1006 -4.83 -44.95 -7.15
CA ALA A 1006 -6.21 -45.23 -7.55
C ALA A 1006 -6.46 -44.98 -9.06
N SER A 1007 -5.75 -44.03 -9.68
CA SER A 1007 -5.83 -43.76 -11.12
C SER A 1007 -5.20 -44.85 -12.02
N TYR A 1008 -4.63 -45.90 -11.44
CA TYR A 1008 -4.01 -47.05 -12.14
C TYR A 1008 -4.83 -48.36 -11.93
N PRO A 1009 -6.11 -48.42 -12.37
CA PRO A 1009 -6.92 -49.64 -12.26
C PRO A 1009 -6.43 -50.71 -13.24
N THR A 1010 -6.19 -51.90 -12.70
CA THR A 1010 -5.88 -53.13 -13.47
C THR A 1010 -7.12 -53.81 -14.02
N SER A 1011 -8.29 -53.58 -13.41
CA SER A 1011 -9.59 -54.12 -13.83
C SER A 1011 -10.38 -53.04 -14.59
N ALA A 1012 -10.14 -52.95 -15.89
CA ALA A 1012 -10.99 -52.25 -16.86
C ALA A 1012 -11.41 -53.24 -17.93
N ASP A 1013 -12.59 -53.07 -18.53
CA ASP A 1013 -13.04 -53.97 -19.59
C ASP A 1013 -12.06 -53.96 -20.78
N PRO A 1014 -11.73 -55.14 -21.37
CA PRO A 1014 -10.82 -55.21 -22.51
C PRO A 1014 -11.34 -54.45 -23.74
N GLU A 1015 -12.65 -54.49 -24.00
CA GLU A 1015 -13.23 -53.89 -25.21
C GLU A 1015 -13.07 -52.36 -25.31
N PRO A 1016 -13.46 -51.52 -24.33
CA PRO A 1016 -13.21 -50.08 -24.41
C PRO A 1016 -11.72 -49.74 -24.46
N THR A 1017 -10.85 -50.55 -23.83
CA THR A 1017 -9.39 -50.37 -23.92
C THR A 1017 -8.88 -50.63 -25.35
N GLN A 1018 -9.35 -51.72 -25.99
CA GLN A 1018 -9.00 -52.06 -27.37
C GLN A 1018 -9.56 -51.04 -28.37
N ALA A 1019 -10.82 -50.61 -28.20
CA ALA A 1019 -11.47 -49.63 -29.07
C ALA A 1019 -10.79 -48.26 -29.06
N ILE A 1020 -10.29 -47.81 -27.90
CA ILE A 1020 -9.48 -46.58 -27.81
C ILE A 1020 -8.21 -46.72 -28.67
N LEU A 1021 -7.51 -47.86 -28.59
CA LEU A 1021 -6.27 -48.07 -29.34
C LEU A 1021 -6.51 -48.21 -30.85
N GLU A 1022 -7.52 -49.00 -31.25
CA GLU A 1022 -7.90 -49.19 -32.66
C GLU A 1022 -8.39 -47.89 -33.35
N SER A 1023 -8.66 -46.82 -32.58
CA SER A 1023 -8.99 -45.49 -33.13
C SER A 1023 -7.78 -44.62 -33.54
N LEU A 1024 -6.56 -44.97 -33.13
CA LEU A 1024 -5.38 -44.08 -33.21
C LEU A 1024 -4.60 -44.20 -34.52
N ASP A 1025 -4.43 -45.43 -35.00
CA ASP A 1025 -3.80 -45.73 -36.28
C ASP A 1025 -4.25 -47.10 -36.77
N THR A 1026 -4.46 -47.21 -38.09
CA THR A 1026 -4.73 -48.46 -38.81
C THR A 1026 -3.47 -49.28 -39.11
N ALA A 1027 -2.29 -48.65 -39.06
CA ALA A 1027 -1.01 -49.29 -39.35
C ALA A 1027 -0.42 -50.08 -38.17
N ILE A 1028 -0.96 -49.91 -36.96
CA ILE A 1028 -0.54 -50.63 -35.75
C ILE A 1028 -1.45 -51.85 -35.54
N ASN A 1029 -0.86 -53.04 -35.47
CA ASN A 1029 -1.59 -54.27 -35.17
C ASN A 1029 -1.86 -54.40 -33.65
N TRP A 1030 -2.86 -53.69 -33.14
CA TRP A 1030 -3.23 -53.68 -31.70
C TRP A 1030 -3.61 -55.05 -31.10
N ARG A 1031 -3.65 -56.13 -31.90
CA ARG A 1031 -3.82 -57.51 -31.43
C ARG A 1031 -2.47 -58.18 -31.14
N GLN A 1032 -1.39 -57.74 -31.79
CA GLN A 1032 -0.03 -58.21 -31.57
C GLN A 1032 0.53 -57.73 -30.21
N PRO A 1033 1.46 -58.48 -29.58
CA PRO A 1033 2.17 -58.01 -28.39
C PRO A 1033 3.10 -56.83 -28.72
N PHE A 1034 3.13 -55.82 -27.84
CA PHE A 1034 4.04 -54.70 -27.96
C PHE A 1034 4.77 -54.34 -26.67
N CYS A 1035 5.99 -53.83 -26.84
CA CYS A 1035 6.79 -53.15 -25.82
C CYS A 1035 6.45 -51.66 -25.79
N LEU A 1036 6.32 -51.07 -24.61
CA LEU A 1036 6.06 -49.64 -24.46
C LEU A 1036 7.27 -48.88 -23.91
N PHE A 1037 7.51 -47.66 -24.41
CA PHE A 1037 8.39 -46.66 -23.81
C PHE A 1037 7.69 -45.30 -23.76
N VAL A 1038 7.85 -44.57 -22.65
CA VAL A 1038 7.22 -43.26 -22.42
C VAL A 1038 8.30 -42.25 -22.02
N GLY A 1039 8.41 -41.11 -22.69
CA GLY A 1039 9.46 -40.13 -22.42
C GLY A 1039 9.17 -38.70 -22.86
N SER A 1040 9.52 -37.74 -22.00
CA SER A 1040 9.66 -36.32 -22.37
C SER A 1040 10.87 -36.10 -23.29
N GLN A 1041 10.99 -34.90 -23.88
CA GLN A 1041 12.08 -34.48 -24.78
C GLN A 1041 13.43 -34.25 -24.06
N HIS A 1042 13.80 -35.15 -23.16
CA HIS A 1042 15.06 -35.13 -22.41
C HIS A 1042 16.06 -36.08 -23.07
N LEU A 1043 17.34 -35.67 -23.22
CA LEU A 1043 18.35 -36.39 -24.03
C LEU A 1043 18.48 -37.90 -23.71
N PRO A 1044 18.54 -38.35 -22.43
CA PRO A 1044 18.48 -39.77 -22.09
C PRO A 1044 17.26 -40.53 -22.62
N ASN A 1045 16.08 -39.89 -22.71
CA ASN A 1045 14.90 -40.53 -23.29
C ASN A 1045 15.00 -40.62 -24.82
N VAL A 1046 15.61 -39.64 -25.49
CA VAL A 1046 15.84 -39.66 -26.95
C VAL A 1046 16.76 -40.83 -27.31
N LYS A 1047 17.89 -40.95 -26.62
CA LYS A 1047 18.83 -42.09 -26.74
C LYS A 1047 18.16 -43.44 -26.51
N ALA A 1048 17.32 -43.53 -25.47
CA ALA A 1048 16.57 -44.76 -25.18
C ALA A 1048 15.62 -45.13 -26.33
N VAL A 1049 15.01 -44.16 -27.02
CA VAL A 1049 14.20 -44.42 -28.22
C VAL A 1049 15.06 -44.88 -29.40
N GLU A 1050 16.22 -44.28 -29.64
CA GLU A 1050 17.16 -44.71 -30.71
C GLU A 1050 17.59 -46.18 -30.51
N GLN A 1051 17.87 -46.56 -29.26
CA GLN A 1051 18.16 -47.95 -28.88
C GLN A 1051 16.95 -48.87 -29.07
N ILE A 1052 15.74 -48.46 -28.68
CA ILE A 1052 14.51 -49.24 -28.86
C ILE A 1052 14.14 -49.40 -30.34
N GLN A 1053 14.34 -48.37 -31.17
CA GLN A 1053 14.18 -48.47 -32.61
C GLN A 1053 15.15 -49.51 -33.19
N THR A 1054 16.41 -49.51 -32.74
CA THR A 1054 17.43 -50.50 -33.15
C THR A 1054 17.05 -51.93 -32.71
N LEU A 1055 16.58 -52.10 -31.48
CA LEU A 1055 16.11 -53.39 -30.96
C LEU A 1055 14.91 -53.92 -31.74
N ALA A 1056 13.94 -53.04 -32.08
CA ALA A 1056 12.79 -53.40 -32.89
C ALA A 1056 13.21 -53.81 -34.31
N GLN A 1057 14.01 -52.98 -34.98
CA GLN A 1057 14.57 -53.25 -36.32
C GLN A 1057 15.32 -54.60 -36.39
N ALA A 1058 16.00 -55.01 -35.32
CA ALA A 1058 16.74 -56.27 -35.23
C ALA A 1058 15.87 -57.49 -34.84
N GLY A 1059 14.72 -57.29 -34.19
CA GLY A 1059 13.83 -58.35 -33.74
C GLY A 1059 13.13 -59.11 -34.88
N GLY A 1060 12.63 -60.32 -34.57
CA GLY A 1060 11.97 -61.21 -35.55
C GLY A 1060 10.65 -60.72 -36.14
N GLY A 1061 10.16 -59.54 -35.74
CA GLY A 1061 8.85 -59.00 -36.17
C GLY A 1061 7.64 -59.63 -35.47
N HIS A 1062 7.85 -60.56 -34.53
CA HIS A 1062 6.79 -61.16 -33.70
C HIS A 1062 6.18 -60.18 -32.69
N TRP A 1063 6.86 -59.05 -32.42
CA TRP A 1063 6.42 -58.01 -31.49
C TRP A 1063 6.72 -56.61 -32.06
N GLN A 1064 5.96 -55.61 -31.58
CA GLN A 1064 6.13 -54.20 -31.95
C GLN A 1064 6.76 -53.40 -30.79
N ALA A 1065 7.44 -52.30 -31.10
CA ALA A 1065 7.85 -51.28 -30.13
C ALA A 1065 7.01 -50.02 -30.32
N ILE A 1066 6.42 -49.51 -29.24
CA ILE A 1066 5.66 -48.26 -29.23
C ILE A 1066 6.37 -47.26 -28.32
N ALA A 1067 6.74 -46.10 -28.87
CA ALA A 1067 7.36 -44.99 -28.15
C ALA A 1067 6.41 -43.78 -28.06
N VAL A 1068 6.29 -43.18 -26.88
CA VAL A 1068 5.28 -42.17 -26.56
C VAL A 1068 5.92 -40.97 -25.84
N GLY A 1069 5.42 -39.77 -26.14
CA GLY A 1069 5.82 -38.51 -25.54
C GLY A 1069 6.73 -37.66 -26.42
N GLY A 1070 7.35 -36.64 -25.83
CA GLY A 1070 8.21 -35.69 -26.55
C GLY A 1070 9.59 -36.22 -26.95
N CYS A 1071 9.97 -37.44 -26.56
CA CYS A 1071 11.26 -38.04 -26.91
C CYS A 1071 11.44 -38.36 -28.40
N CYS A 1072 10.35 -38.43 -29.18
CA CYS A 1072 10.41 -38.70 -30.63
C CYS A 1072 9.16 -38.11 -31.31
N PRO A 1073 9.28 -37.49 -32.51
CA PRO A 1073 8.10 -37.14 -33.32
C PRO A 1073 7.37 -38.41 -33.80
N SER A 1074 6.12 -38.27 -34.26
CA SER A 1074 5.37 -39.39 -34.83
C SER A 1074 6.12 -40.00 -36.03
N LYS A 1075 6.34 -41.31 -36.01
CA LYS A 1075 7.18 -42.04 -36.96
C LYS A 1075 6.85 -43.54 -36.94
N GLN A 1076 6.58 -44.10 -38.12
CA GLN A 1076 6.51 -45.55 -38.33
C GLN A 1076 7.78 -46.05 -39.03
N GLU A 1077 8.37 -47.14 -38.54
CA GLU A 1077 9.46 -47.84 -39.23
C GLU A 1077 9.49 -49.34 -38.91
N ARG A 1078 9.15 -50.19 -39.89
CA ARG A 1078 9.01 -51.65 -39.74
C ARG A 1078 8.05 -52.03 -38.60
N ASN A 1079 8.57 -52.39 -37.43
CA ASN A 1079 7.85 -52.77 -36.22
C ASN A 1079 8.06 -51.77 -35.06
N PHE A 1080 8.73 -50.64 -35.30
CA PHE A 1080 8.82 -49.50 -34.40
C PHE A 1080 7.79 -48.42 -34.77
N PHE A 1081 7.12 -47.88 -33.76
CA PHE A 1081 6.07 -46.86 -33.89
C PHE A 1081 6.25 -45.80 -32.80
N ALA A 1082 6.72 -44.61 -33.15
CA ALA A 1082 6.61 -43.44 -32.29
C ALA A 1082 5.26 -42.76 -32.55
N LEU A 1083 4.50 -42.51 -31.48
CA LEU A 1083 3.21 -41.81 -31.55
C LEU A 1083 3.33 -40.29 -31.31
N GLY A 1084 4.48 -39.82 -30.79
CA GLY A 1084 4.60 -38.48 -30.23
C GLY A 1084 3.82 -38.33 -28.92
N LYS A 1085 3.41 -37.11 -28.56
CA LYS A 1085 2.51 -36.87 -27.43
C LYS A 1085 1.11 -37.42 -27.74
N VAL A 1086 0.48 -38.07 -26.76
CA VAL A 1086 -0.89 -38.64 -26.82
C VAL A 1086 -1.69 -38.14 -25.60
N SER A 1087 -3.01 -38.34 -25.60
CA SER A 1087 -3.86 -38.04 -24.43
C SER A 1087 -3.68 -39.07 -23.31
N ASP A 1088 -4.01 -38.70 -22.07
CA ASP A 1088 -3.93 -39.60 -20.93
C ASP A 1088 -4.76 -40.87 -21.13
N SER A 1089 -5.98 -40.78 -21.68
CA SER A 1089 -6.81 -41.94 -22.02
C SER A 1089 -6.10 -42.96 -22.91
N VAL A 1090 -5.29 -42.48 -23.86
CA VAL A 1090 -4.46 -43.31 -24.75
C VAL A 1090 -3.25 -43.86 -24.00
N LEU A 1091 -2.56 -43.03 -23.21
CA LEU A 1091 -1.42 -43.47 -22.41
C LEU A 1091 -1.79 -44.56 -21.40
N GLN A 1092 -2.94 -44.42 -20.73
CA GLN A 1092 -3.52 -45.45 -19.87
C GLN A 1092 -3.82 -46.73 -20.64
N ALA A 1093 -4.46 -46.64 -21.82
CA ALA A 1093 -4.76 -47.80 -22.65
C ALA A 1093 -3.49 -48.51 -23.14
N LEU A 1094 -2.47 -47.76 -23.55
CA LEU A 1094 -1.16 -48.27 -23.95
C LEU A 1094 -0.47 -49.00 -22.80
N TYR A 1095 -0.39 -48.39 -21.61
CA TYR A 1095 0.17 -49.05 -20.42
C TYR A 1095 -0.61 -50.33 -20.07
N ARG A 1096 -1.95 -50.30 -20.03
CA ARG A 1096 -2.80 -51.49 -19.76
C ARG A 1096 -2.53 -52.61 -20.77
N ARG A 1097 -2.45 -52.29 -22.06
CA ARG A 1097 -2.35 -53.27 -23.16
C ARG A 1097 -0.93 -53.78 -23.46
N ALA A 1098 0.11 -53.02 -23.11
CA ALA A 1098 1.51 -53.39 -23.33
C ALA A 1098 1.86 -54.71 -22.64
N ALA A 1099 2.70 -55.52 -23.30
CA ALA A 1099 3.21 -56.77 -22.72
C ALA A 1099 4.28 -56.49 -21.64
N LEU A 1100 5.15 -55.51 -21.90
CA LEU A 1100 6.17 -55.01 -20.98
C LEU A 1100 6.54 -53.56 -21.29
N VAL A 1101 7.17 -52.89 -20.33
CA VAL A 1101 7.72 -51.54 -20.48
C VAL A 1101 9.25 -51.64 -20.55
N LEU A 1102 9.84 -50.97 -21.54
CA LEU A 1102 11.29 -50.87 -21.70
C LEU A 1102 11.79 -49.55 -21.11
N ILE A 1103 12.90 -49.56 -20.37
CA ILE A 1103 13.55 -48.34 -19.86
C ILE A 1103 15.09 -48.46 -20.02
N PRO A 1104 15.63 -48.44 -21.24
CA PRO A 1104 17.07 -48.53 -21.47
C PRO A 1104 17.73 -47.13 -21.33
N LEU A 1105 17.95 -46.66 -20.10
CA LEU A 1105 18.59 -45.37 -19.85
C LEU A 1105 20.11 -45.55 -19.66
N GLU A 1106 20.93 -44.91 -20.48
CA GLU A 1106 22.39 -44.84 -20.27
C GLU A 1106 22.76 -43.93 -19.09
N THR A 1107 22.03 -42.81 -18.93
CA THR A 1107 22.33 -41.74 -17.97
C THR A 1107 21.05 -41.11 -17.42
N GLY A 1108 21.16 -40.41 -16.28
CA GLY A 1108 20.05 -39.65 -15.68
C GLY A 1108 20.20 -39.44 -14.17
N THR A 1109 19.64 -38.35 -13.67
CA THR A 1109 19.63 -37.92 -12.25
C THR A 1109 18.20 -37.93 -11.69
N GLY A 1110 18.02 -37.78 -10.37
CA GLY A 1110 16.71 -37.85 -9.69
C GLY A 1110 15.99 -39.19 -9.88
N MET A 1111 14.70 -39.27 -9.56
CA MET A 1111 13.89 -40.50 -9.74
C MET A 1111 13.36 -40.67 -11.17
N SER A 1112 12.95 -41.88 -11.54
CA SER A 1112 12.33 -42.19 -12.84
C SER A 1112 10.82 -42.41 -12.73
N VAL A 1113 10.00 -41.40 -13.06
CA VAL A 1113 8.53 -41.45 -12.93
C VAL A 1113 7.90 -42.59 -13.75
N LYS A 1114 8.30 -42.72 -15.02
CA LYS A 1114 7.85 -43.80 -15.93
C LYS A 1114 8.07 -45.22 -15.38
N THR A 1115 9.04 -45.39 -14.49
CA THR A 1115 9.29 -46.67 -13.81
C THR A 1115 8.17 -46.95 -12.82
N LEU A 1116 7.85 -45.98 -11.96
CA LEU A 1116 6.79 -46.10 -10.97
C LEU A 1116 5.38 -46.18 -11.61
N GLU A 1117 5.14 -45.46 -12.70
CA GLU A 1117 3.91 -45.58 -13.51
C GLU A 1117 3.73 -47.02 -14.04
N ALA A 1118 4.78 -47.59 -14.64
CA ALA A 1118 4.75 -48.96 -15.13
C ALA A 1118 4.57 -49.99 -13.99
N MET A 1119 5.18 -49.75 -12.84
CA MET A 1119 4.99 -50.55 -11.62
C MET A 1119 3.54 -50.49 -11.13
N ALA A 1120 2.90 -49.32 -11.08
CA ALA A 1120 1.50 -49.16 -10.68
C ALA A 1120 0.51 -49.89 -11.62
N TYR A 1121 0.83 -49.98 -12.91
CA TYR A 1121 0.11 -50.82 -13.89
C TYR A 1121 0.41 -52.33 -13.78
N GLY A 1122 1.27 -52.76 -12.86
CA GLY A 1122 1.71 -54.14 -12.71
C GLY A 1122 2.46 -54.68 -13.93
N LYS A 1123 3.16 -53.82 -14.67
CA LYS A 1123 3.91 -54.21 -15.86
C LYS A 1123 5.26 -54.78 -15.50
N VAL A 1124 5.70 -55.77 -16.27
CA VAL A 1124 7.11 -56.18 -16.30
C VAL A 1124 7.91 -55.01 -16.88
N ILE A 1125 8.99 -54.63 -16.20
CA ILE A 1125 9.87 -53.55 -16.62
C ILE A 1125 11.25 -54.12 -16.89
N LEU A 1126 11.74 -53.97 -18.11
CA LEU A 1126 13.11 -54.32 -18.50
C LEU A 1126 13.90 -53.02 -18.73
N GLY A 1127 14.89 -52.76 -17.88
CA GLY A 1127 15.66 -51.52 -17.92
C GLY A 1127 17.06 -51.64 -17.34
N THR A 1128 17.86 -50.61 -17.55
CA THR A 1128 19.19 -50.50 -16.93
C THR A 1128 19.09 -50.22 -15.43
N ALA A 1129 20.18 -50.32 -14.67
CA ALA A 1129 20.19 -49.87 -13.26
C ALA A 1129 19.75 -48.39 -13.11
N ILE A 1130 20.08 -47.54 -14.10
CA ILE A 1130 19.66 -46.14 -14.18
C ILE A 1130 18.14 -45.98 -14.29
N ALA A 1131 17.40 -46.98 -14.79
CA ALA A 1131 15.94 -46.95 -14.81
C ALA A 1131 15.30 -46.98 -13.41
N PHE A 1132 16.00 -47.58 -12.44
CA PHE A 1132 15.47 -47.89 -11.11
C PHE A 1132 16.09 -47.05 -9.99
N ARG A 1133 17.03 -46.16 -10.32
CA ARG A 1133 17.67 -45.20 -9.39
C ARG A 1133 16.65 -44.46 -8.49
N GLY A 1134 16.96 -44.33 -7.20
CA GLY A 1134 16.10 -43.72 -6.19
C GLY A 1134 14.95 -44.61 -5.68
N TYR A 1135 14.74 -45.80 -6.25
CA TYR A 1135 13.80 -46.79 -5.75
C TYR A 1135 14.55 -48.00 -5.17
N PRO A 1136 14.30 -48.41 -3.91
CA PRO A 1136 14.91 -49.61 -3.31
C PRO A 1136 14.25 -50.89 -3.83
N VAL A 1137 14.47 -51.19 -5.12
CA VAL A 1137 13.90 -52.34 -5.84
C VAL A 1137 14.94 -53.42 -6.08
N GLU A 1138 14.46 -54.66 -6.20
CA GLU A 1138 15.28 -55.86 -6.42
C GLU A 1138 14.94 -56.49 -7.79
N SER A 1139 15.98 -56.84 -8.55
CA SER A 1139 15.83 -57.52 -9.84
C SER A 1139 15.25 -58.93 -9.64
N GLU A 1140 14.49 -59.41 -10.62
CA GLU A 1140 13.74 -60.68 -10.61
C GLU A 1140 12.61 -60.76 -9.55
N VAL A 1141 12.58 -59.84 -8.56
CA VAL A 1141 11.49 -59.69 -7.59
C VAL A 1141 10.51 -58.57 -7.98
N HIS A 1142 11.02 -57.41 -8.39
CA HIS A 1142 10.21 -56.21 -8.69
C HIS A 1142 10.34 -55.71 -10.13
N CYS A 1143 11.46 -56.00 -10.79
CA CYS A 1143 11.73 -55.62 -12.18
C CYS A 1143 12.83 -56.52 -12.79
N LEU A 1144 13.22 -56.28 -14.05
CA LEU A 1144 14.40 -56.90 -14.66
C LEU A 1144 15.47 -55.83 -14.91
N ILE A 1145 16.55 -55.88 -14.12
CA ILE A 1145 17.68 -54.95 -14.23
C ILE A 1145 18.73 -55.56 -15.15
N ASN A 1146 18.90 -54.99 -16.34
CA ASN A 1146 19.84 -55.45 -17.35
C ASN A 1146 20.51 -54.28 -18.08
N ASN A 1147 21.83 -54.17 -17.94
CA ASN A 1147 22.64 -53.14 -18.57
C ASN A 1147 23.16 -53.50 -19.98
N ASN A 1148 22.93 -54.74 -20.45
CA ASN A 1148 23.40 -55.23 -21.75
C ASN A 1148 22.28 -55.31 -22.78
N LEU A 1149 22.09 -54.23 -23.55
CA LEU A 1149 21.05 -54.09 -24.57
C LEU A 1149 21.05 -55.21 -25.62
N ALA A 1150 22.21 -55.81 -25.95
CA ALA A 1150 22.29 -56.89 -26.93
C ALA A 1150 21.50 -58.15 -26.50
N THR A 1151 21.18 -58.30 -25.20
CA THR A 1151 20.38 -59.40 -24.66
C THR A 1151 18.87 -59.12 -24.61
N TYR A 1152 18.44 -57.87 -24.82
CA TYR A 1152 17.03 -57.48 -24.62
C TYR A 1152 16.07 -58.25 -25.53
N ILE A 1153 16.44 -58.57 -26.77
CA ILE A 1153 15.56 -59.26 -27.74
C ILE A 1153 15.11 -60.63 -27.20
N GLY A 1154 16.05 -61.43 -26.67
CA GLY A 1154 15.71 -62.75 -26.11
C GLY A 1154 14.86 -62.67 -24.84
N VAL A 1155 15.06 -61.64 -24.01
CA VAL A 1155 14.26 -61.40 -22.80
C VAL A 1155 12.84 -60.93 -23.16
N ILE A 1156 12.71 -60.02 -24.14
CA ILE A 1156 11.43 -59.59 -24.71
C ILE A 1156 10.67 -60.80 -25.27
N GLU A 1157 11.35 -61.68 -25.99
CA GLU A 1157 10.74 -62.86 -26.61
C GLU A 1157 10.31 -63.93 -25.59
N ASP A 1158 11.07 -64.19 -24.51
CA ASP A 1158 10.61 -65.10 -23.44
C ASP A 1158 9.40 -64.53 -22.66
N ILE A 1159 9.41 -63.23 -22.34
CA ILE A 1159 8.28 -62.57 -21.65
C ILE A 1159 7.00 -62.64 -22.49
N ILE A 1160 7.11 -62.45 -23.81
CA ILE A 1160 5.98 -62.48 -24.74
C ILE A 1160 5.48 -63.91 -25.00
N GLN A 1161 6.38 -64.92 -24.98
CA GLN A 1161 5.99 -66.34 -25.12
C GLN A 1161 5.46 -66.95 -23.81
N HIS A 1162 5.93 -66.49 -22.65
CA HIS A 1162 5.66 -67.08 -21.34
C HIS A 1162 5.14 -66.07 -20.29
N PRO A 1163 4.13 -65.23 -20.59
CA PRO A 1163 3.73 -64.11 -19.72
C PRO A 1163 3.37 -64.53 -18.28
N HIS A 1164 2.77 -65.71 -18.10
CA HIS A 1164 2.44 -66.25 -16.77
C HIS A 1164 3.66 -66.46 -15.84
N ARG A 1165 4.88 -66.65 -16.39
CA ARG A 1165 6.10 -66.72 -15.56
C ARG A 1165 6.40 -65.38 -14.87
N TYR A 1166 6.01 -64.28 -15.49
CA TYR A 1166 6.29 -62.92 -15.05
C TYR A 1166 5.09 -62.23 -14.39
N GLU A 1167 3.98 -62.96 -14.20
CA GLU A 1167 2.77 -62.45 -13.55
C GLU A 1167 3.03 -62.11 -12.07
N GLN A 1168 3.84 -62.91 -11.36
CA GLN A 1168 4.28 -62.61 -9.99
C GLN A 1168 5.20 -61.38 -9.93
N LEU A 1169 6.06 -61.19 -10.93
CA LEU A 1169 6.95 -60.03 -11.05
C LEU A 1169 6.14 -58.73 -11.23
N GLY A 1170 5.14 -58.74 -12.13
CA GLY A 1170 4.22 -57.62 -12.32
C GLY A 1170 3.37 -57.30 -11.07
N ASN A 1171 2.86 -58.33 -10.38
CA ASN A 1171 2.13 -58.13 -9.12
C ASN A 1171 3.02 -57.56 -8.00
N SER A 1172 4.27 -58.01 -7.89
CA SER A 1172 5.23 -57.48 -6.91
C SER A 1172 5.64 -56.04 -7.22
N ALA A 1173 5.83 -55.71 -8.50
CA ALA A 1173 6.01 -54.33 -8.96
C ALA A 1173 4.83 -53.43 -8.53
N ARG A 1174 3.59 -53.90 -8.68
CA ARG A 1174 2.39 -53.16 -8.28
C ARG A 1174 2.28 -52.96 -6.77
N ASN A 1175 2.59 -54.00 -5.99
CA ASN A 1175 2.61 -53.92 -4.53
C ASN A 1175 3.71 -52.96 -4.04
N PHE A 1176 4.85 -52.88 -4.73
CA PHE A 1176 5.87 -51.87 -4.46
C PHE A 1176 5.36 -50.45 -4.72
N ALA A 1177 4.72 -50.20 -5.87
CA ALA A 1177 4.18 -48.89 -6.23
C ALA A 1177 3.07 -48.37 -5.30
N GLN A 1178 2.33 -49.27 -4.61
CA GLN A 1178 1.33 -48.88 -3.61
C GLN A 1178 1.93 -48.08 -2.43
N ASN A 1179 3.21 -48.29 -2.10
CA ASN A 1179 3.91 -47.54 -1.05
C ASN A 1179 4.28 -46.10 -1.46
N TYR A 1180 4.01 -45.72 -2.72
CA TYR A 1180 4.30 -44.39 -3.27
C TYR A 1180 3.01 -43.61 -3.61
N ASP A 1181 1.93 -43.83 -2.85
CA ASP A 1181 0.76 -42.97 -2.97
C ASP A 1181 1.04 -41.57 -2.42
N HIS A 1182 0.80 -40.56 -3.25
CA HIS A 1182 1.06 -39.16 -2.94
C HIS A 1182 0.35 -38.67 -1.67
N ARG A 1183 -0.84 -39.20 -1.35
CA ARG A 1183 -1.59 -38.83 -0.13
C ARG A 1183 -0.84 -39.20 1.15
N GLN A 1184 -0.08 -40.29 1.12
CA GLN A 1184 0.75 -40.70 2.25
C GLN A 1184 2.10 -39.97 2.26
N LEU A 1185 2.76 -39.87 1.09
CA LEU A 1185 4.10 -39.26 1.00
C LEU A 1185 4.10 -37.76 1.26
N TYR A 1186 3.11 -37.04 0.73
CA TYR A 1186 3.07 -35.58 0.76
C TYR A 1186 2.48 -35.02 2.07
N GLN A 1187 1.96 -35.87 2.97
CA GLN A 1187 1.62 -35.51 4.35
C GLN A 1187 2.78 -34.75 5.03
N THR A 1188 4.03 -35.15 4.75
CA THR A 1188 5.25 -34.48 5.20
C THR A 1188 5.25 -32.97 4.89
N TYR A 1189 4.65 -32.52 3.78
CA TYR A 1189 4.54 -31.08 3.50
C TYR A 1189 3.58 -30.36 4.44
N LEU A 1190 2.50 -31.01 4.93
CA LEU A 1190 1.65 -30.41 5.97
C LEU A 1190 2.41 -30.26 7.29
N ASP A 1191 3.23 -31.26 7.65
CA ASP A 1191 4.07 -31.21 8.85
C ASP A 1191 5.11 -30.08 8.72
N LEU A 1192 5.74 -29.92 7.55
CA LEU A 1192 6.65 -28.80 7.25
C LEU A 1192 5.94 -27.44 7.13
N LEU A 1193 4.63 -27.40 6.94
CA LEU A 1193 3.79 -26.19 6.97
C LEU A 1193 3.25 -25.86 8.37
N SER A 1194 3.62 -26.64 9.40
CA SER A 1194 3.41 -26.30 10.82
C SER A 1194 4.53 -25.44 11.43
#